data_AF-A0A9Q0ZVW0-F1
#
_entry.id   AF-A0A9Q0ZVW0-F1
#
_cell.length_a   1.000
_cell.length_b   1.000
_cell.length_c   1.000
_cell.angle_alpha   90.00
_cell.angle_beta   90.00
_cell.angle_gamma   90.00
#
_symmetry.space_group_name_H-M   'P 1'
#
loop_
_entity.id
_entity.type
_entity.pdbx_description
1 polymer ?
#
loop_
_entity_poly.entity_id
_entity_poly.type
_entity_poly.pdbx_seq_one_letter_code
_entity_poly.pdbx_strand_id
1 'polypeptide(L)'
;MLEDWQKERRDFLQSLSRISSLPKTNIVDTSTGVTRQISSLASSPHASSGSSGFEIVPLANKSFVEKKASAYAEVVKNLNCAREHGSQFKPATAFKGAYESLGVGVLGGKSVNMQKIWHLVQTLVGENTTMRQSISRKMSLVIGARHHLEWGHEKYIMDTIQNHPAQAALGGAVGNLQRVRAFLRIRLRDYGVLDFDAGDTHRQPPVDTTWQQIYFCLRTGYYEEARTVSLSSRASLQFAPMLMEWINSGGMVPVDIAAAASEECEKMLRMGDRVGRAAYDKKKLLLYAVVSGCRRQIDRLLRDHPTLFSTIEDFLWFKLSAARDYPAGTSTMVLNESLIPYSVEDLQAYLNKFEPSYYTKNGKDPLVYPYVLLLSVQMLPAILYLSREPAGEGFDIDAVHISIALSDHGILTEGAGAGPKLGVMDAYAEASSIIRQYGSAYLHHGNISMALEYYAQAAATVGGGEISWTGRGNIDQQRQRSLMLKQLLTELLLRDGGIYLLLGSRGAGEEGELARFFIDFKERQQYLLEVAHRCQEAGLDEKSIEIQKRVGAFSMALDTINKSLSEAICALSRGRLDGESQTAGLINSGNEILETFKYYPDFSFQERDLVLEQETVLRQLEAILSVHKMARLGHFLDALRELAKLPFLPLDPRVPDITVDALRNLSPRVQDCVPDLLKVALTCLDNVTDSDGSLRAMRAKISQFIANNMNLNWPRDLYEKVCFSIDGCFRCISLRAAEAACRR
;
A
#
# COMPACT_ATOMS: atom_id res chain seq x y z
N MET A 1 -32.21 0.96 33.60
CA MET A 1 -31.20 0.47 32.62
C MET A 1 -31.06 1.36 31.38
N LEU A 2 -32.08 1.55 30.52
CA LEU A 2 -31.95 2.43 29.34
C LEU A 2 -31.90 3.94 29.72
N GLU A 3 -32.62 4.33 30.78
CA GLU A 3 -32.63 5.71 31.30
C GLU A 3 -31.36 6.06 32.09
N ASP A 4 -30.81 5.10 32.85
CA ASP A 4 -29.51 5.25 33.54
C ASP A 4 -28.38 5.44 32.53
N TRP A 5 -28.43 4.71 31.42
CA TRP A 5 -27.48 4.85 30.31
C TRP A 5 -27.59 6.20 29.60
N GLN A 6 -28.80 6.73 29.39
CA GLN A 6 -28.96 8.08 28.84
C GLN A 6 -28.46 9.17 29.79
N LYS A 7 -28.52 8.94 31.10
CA LYS A 7 -27.99 9.84 32.12
C LYS A 7 -26.46 9.81 32.16
N GLU A 8 -25.84 8.64 32.20
CA GLU A 8 -24.37 8.48 32.09
C GLU A 8 -23.84 9.09 30.78
N ARG A 9 -24.56 8.88 29.67
CA ARG A 9 -24.29 9.51 28.37
C ARG A 9 -24.34 11.04 28.44
N ARG A 10 -25.35 11.62 29.10
CA ARG A 10 -25.47 13.09 29.25
C ARG A 10 -24.39 13.65 30.17
N ASP A 11 -24.07 12.95 31.25
CA ASP A 11 -23.10 13.41 32.26
C ASP A 11 -21.66 13.36 31.72
N PHE A 12 -21.32 12.33 30.94
CA PHE A 12 -20.03 12.25 30.24
C PHE A 12 -19.92 13.25 29.07
N LEU A 13 -21.00 13.49 28.31
CA LEU A 13 -21.02 14.52 27.27
C LEU A 13 -20.95 15.95 27.86
N GLN A 14 -21.57 16.17 29.02
CA GLN A 14 -21.47 17.45 29.73
C GLN A 14 -20.08 17.67 30.36
N SER A 15 -19.37 16.62 30.77
CA SER A 15 -18.00 16.77 31.27
C SER A 15 -17.01 17.09 30.16
N LEU A 16 -17.18 16.50 28.96
CA LEU A 16 -16.34 16.79 27.79
C LEU A 16 -16.63 18.13 27.10
N SER A 17 -17.88 18.61 27.13
CA SER A 17 -18.26 19.90 26.52
C SER A 17 -17.90 21.13 27.36
N ARG A 18 -17.58 20.95 28.66
CA ARG A 18 -17.13 22.03 29.56
C ARG A 18 -15.64 22.41 29.39
N ILE A 19 -14.91 21.76 28.49
CA ILE A 19 -13.49 22.03 28.21
C ILE A 19 -13.28 23.28 27.31
N SER A 20 -14.07 24.34 27.51
CA SER A 20 -13.81 25.66 26.91
C SER A 20 -14.02 26.84 27.85
N SER A 21 -14.26 26.62 29.14
CA SER A 21 -14.34 27.71 30.11
C SER A 21 -13.59 27.36 31.39
N LEU A 22 -12.43 27.99 31.57
CA LEU A 22 -11.95 28.34 32.90
C LEU A 22 -13.09 29.04 33.67
N PRO A 23 -13.19 28.90 35.01
CA PRO A 23 -14.11 29.71 35.79
C PRO A 23 -13.70 31.18 35.65
N LYS A 24 -14.57 32.01 35.07
CA LYS A 24 -14.43 33.47 35.09
C LYS A 24 -14.86 33.99 36.45
N THR A 25 -13.98 34.71 37.13
CA THR A 25 -14.36 35.70 38.16
C THR A 25 -13.53 36.97 38.04
N ASN A 26 -14.16 37.95 37.39
CA ASN A 26 -14.14 39.40 37.59
C ASN A 26 -12.78 40.13 37.67
N ILE A 27 -12.33 40.64 36.51
CA ILE A 27 -11.46 41.81 36.42
C ILE A 27 -12.31 42.95 35.85
N VAL A 28 -12.32 44.07 36.58
CA VAL A 28 -12.96 45.33 36.19
C VAL A 28 -12.14 45.94 35.04
N ASP A 29 -12.76 46.06 33.86
CA ASP A 29 -12.18 46.74 32.71
C ASP A 29 -12.06 48.24 32.99
N THR A 30 -10.83 48.77 32.90
CA THR A 30 -10.61 50.21 32.70
C THR A 30 -9.92 50.38 31.34
N SER A 31 -10.70 50.79 30.34
CA SER A 31 -10.24 51.02 28.98
C SER A 31 -9.60 52.40 28.83
N THR A 32 -8.34 52.46 28.39
CA THR A 32 -7.79 53.62 27.68
C THR A 32 -7.09 53.13 26.43
N GLY A 33 -7.64 53.53 25.28
CA GLY A 33 -7.15 53.16 23.97
C GLY A 33 -5.90 53.93 23.56
N VAL A 34 -5.05 53.27 22.78
CA VAL A 34 -4.04 53.92 21.93
C VAL A 34 -3.95 53.16 20.61
N THR A 35 -4.32 53.86 19.55
CA THR A 35 -4.23 53.49 18.13
C THR A 35 -2.77 53.65 17.65
N ARG A 36 -2.23 52.69 16.90
CA ARG A 36 -1.03 52.87 16.05
C ARG A 36 -1.11 51.89 14.87
N GLN A 37 -1.66 52.32 13.73
CA GLN A 37 -0.99 52.92 12.57
C GLN A 37 0.07 52.02 11.90
N ILE A 38 -0.31 51.59 10.69
CA ILE A 38 0.43 50.87 9.66
C ILE A 38 1.33 51.85 8.92
N SER A 39 2.56 51.46 8.63
CA SER A 39 3.44 52.18 7.69
C SER A 39 4.22 51.20 6.82
N SER A 40 3.95 51.30 5.52
CA SER A 40 4.67 50.76 4.37
C SER A 40 5.78 51.71 3.94
N LEU A 41 6.89 51.19 3.42
CA LEU A 41 7.92 51.82 2.57
C LEU A 41 9.00 50.75 2.32
N ALA A 42 9.76 50.68 1.24
CA ALA A 42 9.69 51.06 -0.16
C ALA A 42 10.96 50.45 -0.78
N SER A 43 10.91 50.11 -2.06
CA SER A 43 11.96 49.50 -2.86
C SER A 43 13.07 50.48 -3.26
N SER A 44 14.26 49.95 -3.58
CA SER A 44 15.18 50.58 -4.54
C SER A 44 16.05 49.54 -5.28
N PRO A 45 16.46 49.81 -6.54
CA PRO A 45 16.89 48.79 -7.50
C PRO A 45 18.40 48.84 -7.84
N HIS A 46 18.98 47.71 -8.24
CA HIS A 46 20.18 47.71 -9.09
C HIS A 46 20.13 46.54 -10.09
N ALA A 47 20.48 46.85 -11.34
CA ALA A 47 20.39 45.99 -12.52
C ALA A 47 21.74 45.84 -13.22
N SER A 48 21.99 44.63 -13.76
CA SER A 48 22.80 44.22 -14.95
C SER A 48 23.35 42.81 -14.68
N SER A 49 23.36 41.78 -15.52
CA SER A 49 23.12 41.49 -16.94
C SER A 49 23.14 39.93 -17.03
N GLY A 50 22.22 39.17 -17.62
CA GLY A 50 21.78 39.12 -19.01
C GLY A 50 22.41 37.93 -19.76
N SER A 51 21.77 36.74 -19.78
CA SER A 51 21.89 35.74 -20.87
C SER A 51 20.77 34.68 -20.85
N SER A 52 19.97 34.70 -21.93
CA SER A 52 19.16 33.65 -22.58
C SER A 52 18.16 32.82 -21.75
N GLY A 53 16.87 33.08 -22.00
CA GLY A 53 15.74 32.41 -21.38
C GLY A 53 15.27 31.14 -22.09
N PHE A 54 14.84 30.19 -21.27
CA PHE A 54 13.56 29.51 -21.46
C PHE A 54 12.63 30.04 -20.36
N GLU A 55 11.45 30.52 -20.74
CA GLU A 55 10.42 31.01 -19.82
C GLU A 55 10.08 29.94 -18.79
N ILE A 56 10.57 30.12 -17.56
CA ILE A 56 10.00 29.47 -16.39
C ILE A 56 8.70 30.19 -16.09
N VAL A 57 7.60 29.68 -16.65
CA VAL A 57 6.27 29.98 -16.13
C VAL A 57 6.30 29.62 -14.63
N PRO A 58 6.00 30.55 -13.71
CA PRO A 58 6.02 30.24 -12.29
C PRO A 58 4.91 29.23 -12.01
N LEU A 59 5.30 27.98 -11.81
CA LEU A 59 4.41 26.87 -11.52
C LEU A 59 3.56 27.25 -10.30
N ALA A 60 2.26 27.36 -10.53
CA ALA A 60 1.26 27.71 -9.55
C ALA A 60 1.45 26.94 -8.23
N ASN A 61 1.18 27.61 -7.10
CA ASN A 61 1.23 27.04 -5.76
C ASN A 61 0.50 25.69 -5.70
N LYS A 62 1.26 24.58 -5.68
CA LYS A 62 0.73 23.23 -5.46
C LYS A 62 -0.16 23.20 -4.22
N SER A 63 -1.28 22.49 -4.29
CA SER A 63 -2.19 22.33 -3.15
C SER A 63 -1.45 21.72 -1.96
N PHE A 64 -1.94 21.94 -0.74
CA PHE A 64 -1.34 21.32 0.45
C PHE A 64 -1.28 19.78 0.33
N VAL A 65 -2.34 19.19 -0.24
CA VAL A 65 -2.47 17.75 -0.48
C VAL A 65 -1.38 17.26 -1.44
N GLU A 66 -1.10 17.97 -2.53
CA GLU A 66 0.00 17.62 -3.46
C GLU A 66 1.39 17.74 -2.82
N LYS A 67 1.60 18.78 -2.00
CA LYS A 67 2.87 18.94 -1.26
C LYS A 67 3.08 17.78 -0.29
N LYS A 68 2.01 17.38 0.43
CA LYS A 68 2.04 16.23 1.32
C LYS A 68 2.31 14.93 0.57
N ALA A 69 1.59 14.68 -0.53
CA ALA A 69 1.80 13.52 -1.39
C ALA A 69 3.26 13.43 -1.86
N SER A 70 3.83 14.55 -2.30
CA SER A 70 5.22 14.63 -2.78
C SER A 70 6.23 14.37 -1.67
N ALA A 71 6.02 14.93 -0.47
CA ALA A 71 6.91 14.71 0.67
C ALA A 71 6.91 13.24 1.13
N TYR A 72 5.74 12.59 1.14
CA TYR A 72 5.64 11.18 1.50
C TYR A 72 6.16 10.23 0.42
N ALA A 73 5.94 10.56 -0.85
CA ALA A 73 6.52 9.85 -1.98
C ALA A 73 8.06 9.75 -1.88
N GLU A 74 8.71 10.83 -1.44
CA GLU A 74 10.16 10.85 -1.24
C GLU A 74 10.61 9.92 -0.11
N VAL A 75 9.83 9.86 0.98
CA VAL A 75 10.08 8.89 2.07
C VAL A 75 9.94 7.45 1.58
N VAL A 76 8.96 7.17 0.72
CA VAL A 76 8.76 5.83 0.14
C VAL A 76 9.95 5.40 -0.73
N LYS A 77 10.47 6.30 -1.57
CA LYS A 77 11.69 6.05 -2.35
C LYS A 77 12.88 5.75 -1.46
N ASN A 78 13.09 6.58 -0.44
CA ASN A 78 14.19 6.41 0.50
C ASN A 78 14.09 5.09 1.28
N LEU A 79 12.87 4.67 1.64
CA LEU A 79 12.61 3.38 2.26
C LEU A 79 12.95 2.22 1.31
N ASN A 80 12.51 2.25 0.04
CA ASN A 80 12.83 1.21 -0.94
C ASN A 80 14.35 1.14 -1.21
N CYS A 81 15.00 2.30 -1.38
CA CYS A 81 16.45 2.39 -1.56
C CYS A 81 17.20 1.82 -0.34
N ALA A 82 16.80 2.17 0.89
CA ALA A 82 17.42 1.62 2.10
C ALA A 82 17.30 0.09 2.16
N ARG A 83 16.14 -0.45 1.79
CA ARG A 83 15.88 -1.88 1.74
C ARG A 83 16.74 -2.62 0.71
N GLU A 84 16.98 -2.03 -0.46
CA GLU A 84 17.87 -2.59 -1.48
C GLU A 84 19.33 -2.68 -1.01
N HIS A 85 19.78 -1.69 -0.24
CA HIS A 85 21.12 -1.66 0.33
C HIS A 85 21.23 -2.39 1.69
N GLY A 86 20.16 -3.04 2.16
CA GLY A 86 20.12 -3.71 3.46
C GLY A 86 20.34 -2.78 4.67
N SER A 87 20.05 -1.49 4.50
CA SER A 87 20.22 -0.46 5.53
C SER A 87 18.97 -0.35 6.42
N GLN A 88 19.16 -0.06 7.70
CA GLN A 88 18.04 0.21 8.61
C GLN A 88 17.33 1.50 8.21
N PHE A 89 16.00 1.48 8.21
CA PHE A 89 15.17 2.64 7.93
C PHE A 89 14.09 2.78 9.01
N LYS A 90 13.74 4.02 9.35
CA LYS A 90 12.75 4.34 10.39
C LYS A 90 11.53 5.01 9.75
N PRO A 91 10.62 4.26 9.10
CA PRO A 91 9.54 4.84 8.31
C PRO A 91 8.62 5.75 9.13
N ALA A 92 8.25 5.40 10.37
CA ALA A 92 7.35 6.23 11.15
C ALA A 92 7.98 7.60 11.49
N THR A 93 9.26 7.60 11.85
CA THR A 93 10.04 8.82 12.09
C THR A 93 10.21 9.64 10.81
N ALA A 94 10.49 9.00 9.67
CA ALA A 94 10.66 9.69 8.40
C ALA A 94 9.37 10.35 7.90
N PHE A 95 8.22 9.65 7.96
CA PHE A 95 6.92 10.23 7.59
C PHE A 95 6.49 11.37 8.52
N LYS A 96 6.74 11.24 9.83
CA LYS A 96 6.51 12.33 10.78
C LYS A 96 7.33 13.57 10.40
N GLY A 97 8.63 13.41 10.15
CA GLY A 97 9.52 14.51 9.75
C GLY A 97 9.11 15.14 8.41
N ALA A 98 8.67 14.32 7.45
CA ALA A 98 8.14 14.80 6.18
C ALA A 98 6.82 15.59 6.32
N TYR A 99 5.98 15.26 7.31
CA TYR A 99 4.79 16.05 7.61
C TYR A 99 5.16 17.38 8.30
N GLU A 100 6.09 17.35 9.26
CA GLU A 100 6.54 18.53 10.00
C GLU A 100 7.23 19.56 9.10
N SER A 101 7.96 19.12 8.07
CA SER A 101 8.62 20.01 7.11
C SER A 101 7.66 20.83 6.24
N LEU A 102 6.38 20.45 6.16
CA LEU A 102 5.35 21.19 5.42
C LEU A 102 4.95 22.52 6.10
N GLY A 103 5.42 22.77 7.33
CA GLY A 103 5.22 24.04 8.02
C GLY A 103 3.75 24.36 8.34
N VAL A 104 2.92 23.33 8.48
CA VAL A 104 1.49 23.50 8.81
C VAL A 104 1.38 24.06 10.22
N GLY A 105 1.06 25.34 10.34
CA GLY A 105 0.70 25.94 11.62
C GLY A 105 -0.47 25.18 12.23
N VAL A 106 -0.52 25.08 13.55
CA VAL A 106 -1.64 24.48 14.29
C VAL A 106 -2.91 25.25 13.90
N LEU A 107 -3.68 24.74 12.94
CA LEU A 107 -4.97 25.31 12.55
C LEU A 107 -5.86 25.27 13.79
N GLY A 108 -6.03 26.44 14.41
CA GLY A 108 -6.70 26.58 15.70
C GLY A 108 -8.15 26.13 15.60
N GLY A 109 -8.51 25.09 16.38
CA GLY A 109 -9.89 24.65 16.56
C GLY A 109 -10.10 23.15 16.76
N LYS A 110 -9.22 22.29 16.22
CA LYS A 110 -9.31 20.81 16.36
C LYS A 110 -8.49 20.31 17.55
N SER A 111 -8.99 19.31 18.28
CA SER A 111 -8.26 18.75 19.43
C SER A 111 -7.19 17.73 19.03
N VAL A 112 -7.31 17.14 17.84
CA VAL A 112 -6.33 16.21 17.26
C VAL A 112 -5.92 16.68 15.88
N ASN A 113 -4.61 16.65 15.61
CA ASN A 113 -4.03 16.93 14.30
C ASN A 113 -3.15 15.76 13.83
N MET A 114 -2.75 15.76 12.56
CA MET A 114 -1.92 14.69 12.00
C MET A 114 -0.52 14.63 12.63
N GLN A 115 0.04 15.75 13.10
CA GLN A 115 1.30 15.72 13.84
C GLN A 115 1.19 14.86 15.12
N LYS A 116 0.08 14.98 15.84
CA LYS A 116 -0.24 14.17 17.03
C LYS A 116 -0.41 12.70 16.64
N ILE A 117 -1.07 12.39 15.53
CA ILE A 117 -1.20 11.01 15.02
C ILE A 117 0.16 10.42 14.63
N TRP A 118 0.99 11.15 13.89
CA TRP A 118 2.33 10.67 13.52
C TRP A 118 3.24 10.47 14.72
N HIS A 119 3.16 11.34 15.74
CA HIS A 119 3.85 11.10 17.01
C HIS A 119 3.36 9.81 17.69
N LEU A 120 2.05 9.55 17.69
CA LEU A 120 1.49 8.30 18.22
C LEU A 120 1.98 7.07 17.44
N VAL A 121 1.97 7.12 16.11
CA VAL A 121 2.50 6.02 15.27
C VAL A 121 3.98 5.77 15.59
N GLN A 122 4.78 6.82 15.71
CA GLN A 122 6.20 6.72 16.08
C GLN A 122 6.41 6.05 17.45
N THR A 123 5.62 6.41 18.48
CA THR A 123 5.78 5.82 19.82
C THR A 123 5.21 4.41 19.91
N LEU A 124 4.12 4.10 19.19
CA LEU A 124 3.57 2.75 19.10
C LEU A 124 4.61 1.77 18.54
N VAL A 125 5.26 2.17 17.46
CA VAL A 125 6.27 1.35 16.79
C VAL A 125 7.57 1.24 17.61
N GLY A 126 7.93 2.29 18.35
CA GLY A 126 9.08 2.24 19.26
C GLY A 126 10.46 2.34 18.58
N GLU A 127 10.55 2.92 17.37
CA GLU A 127 11.80 3.06 16.59
C GLU A 127 12.97 3.76 17.35
N ASN A 128 12.64 4.48 18.43
CA ASN A 128 13.60 5.24 19.25
C ASN A 128 13.77 4.65 20.66
N THR A 129 13.18 3.50 20.95
CA THR A 129 13.25 2.86 22.27
C THR A 129 14.03 1.55 22.21
N THR A 130 14.95 1.36 23.14
CA THR A 130 15.61 0.07 23.35
C THR A 130 14.65 -0.86 24.11
N MET A 131 13.87 -1.65 23.38
CA MET A 131 12.88 -2.56 23.97
C MET A 131 13.57 -3.66 24.80
N ARG A 132 12.98 -3.95 25.97
CA ARG A 132 13.45 -5.00 26.91
C ARG A 132 12.88 -6.35 26.44
N GLN A 133 13.72 -7.38 26.37
CA GLN A 133 13.46 -8.67 25.71
C GLN A 133 12.30 -9.53 26.28
N SER A 134 11.61 -9.10 27.35
CA SER A 134 10.60 -9.91 28.05
C SER A 134 9.14 -9.45 27.89
N ILE A 135 8.84 -8.46 27.03
CA ILE A 135 7.49 -7.87 26.88
C ILE A 135 6.86 -8.35 25.57
N SER A 136 5.58 -8.73 25.61
CA SER A 136 4.84 -9.12 24.40
C SER A 136 4.71 -7.94 23.42
N ARG A 137 4.51 -8.25 22.13
CA ARG A 137 4.34 -7.21 21.09
C ARG A 137 3.14 -6.32 21.37
N LYS A 138 2.00 -6.92 21.75
CA LYS A 138 0.80 -6.20 22.18
C LYS A 138 1.08 -5.24 23.34
N MET A 139 1.78 -5.68 24.39
CA MET A 139 2.06 -4.82 25.53
C MET A 139 3.07 -3.72 25.18
N SER A 140 4.00 -3.98 24.26
CA SER A 140 4.89 -2.96 23.72
C SER A 140 4.11 -1.82 23.05
N LEU A 141 3.04 -2.14 22.31
CA LEU A 141 2.12 -1.15 21.73
C LEU A 141 1.37 -0.36 22.80
N VAL A 142 0.89 -1.03 23.86
CA VAL A 142 0.24 -0.34 25.01
C VAL A 142 1.19 0.65 25.68
N ILE A 143 2.45 0.27 25.87
CA ILE A 143 3.49 1.14 26.43
C ILE A 143 3.74 2.33 25.49
N GLY A 144 3.84 2.10 24.19
CA GLY A 144 3.99 3.16 23.19
C GLY A 144 2.82 4.16 23.16
N ALA A 145 1.59 3.67 23.29
CA ALA A 145 0.40 4.51 23.43
C ALA A 145 0.41 5.31 24.75
N ARG A 146 0.85 4.69 25.85
CA ARG A 146 0.99 5.36 27.15
C ARG A 146 2.03 6.49 27.09
N HIS A 147 3.19 6.25 26.50
CA HIS A 147 4.23 7.26 26.31
C HIS A 147 3.77 8.45 25.46
N HIS A 148 2.98 8.19 24.41
CA HIS A 148 2.36 9.28 23.64
C HIS A 148 1.48 10.18 24.53
N LEU A 149 0.64 9.56 25.37
CA LEU A 149 -0.26 10.29 26.26
C LEU A 149 0.52 11.03 27.35
N GLU A 150 1.60 10.45 27.86
CA GLU A 150 2.50 11.06 28.84
C GLU A 150 3.17 12.31 28.29
N TRP A 151 3.74 12.23 27.08
CA TRP A 151 4.30 13.37 26.36
C TRP A 151 3.27 14.48 26.14
N GLY A 152 2.04 14.12 25.75
CA GLY A 152 0.96 15.10 25.57
C GLY A 152 0.60 15.84 26.86
N HIS A 153 0.69 15.17 28.01
CA HIS A 153 0.40 15.78 29.31
C HIS A 153 1.56 16.61 29.86
N GLU A 154 2.80 16.19 29.60
CA GLU A 154 3.97 17.03 29.85
C GLU A 154 3.82 18.38 29.15
N LYS A 155 3.47 18.37 27.84
CA LYS A 155 3.22 19.60 27.09
C LYS A 155 2.11 20.44 27.72
N TYR A 156 0.99 19.82 28.09
CA TYR A 156 -0.10 20.51 28.78
C TYR A 156 0.33 21.16 30.11
N ILE A 157 1.13 20.47 30.92
CA ILE A 157 1.67 21.02 32.17
C ILE A 157 2.57 22.23 31.88
N MET A 158 3.46 22.12 30.90
CA MET A 158 4.36 23.20 30.52
C MET A 158 3.60 24.42 29.99
N ASP A 159 2.62 24.21 29.11
CA ASP A 159 1.76 25.28 28.60
C ASP A 159 0.96 25.94 29.75
N THR A 160 0.48 25.16 30.71
CA THR A 160 -0.23 25.68 31.89
C THR A 160 0.66 26.58 32.75
N ILE A 161 1.91 26.15 32.98
CA ILE A 161 2.93 26.92 33.73
C ILE A 161 3.25 28.22 33.00
N GLN A 162 3.48 28.17 31.69
CA GLN A 162 3.79 29.35 30.87
C GLN A 162 2.65 30.36 30.82
N ASN A 163 1.40 29.89 30.85
CA ASN A 163 0.23 30.76 30.90
C ASN A 163 -0.04 31.36 32.29
N HIS A 164 0.56 30.83 33.36
CA HIS A 164 0.38 31.31 34.74
C HIS A 164 1.71 31.46 35.50
N PRO A 165 2.69 32.24 35.00
CA PRO A 165 4.05 32.23 35.51
C PRO A 165 4.15 32.72 36.96
N ALA A 166 3.36 33.73 37.33
CA ALA A 166 3.34 34.28 38.69
C ALA A 166 2.83 33.27 39.73
N GLN A 167 1.85 32.43 39.35
CA GLN A 167 1.29 31.39 40.23
C GLN A 167 2.18 30.15 40.29
N ALA A 168 2.79 29.80 39.15
CA ALA A 168 3.69 28.66 39.05
C ALA A 168 4.93 28.81 39.95
N ALA A 169 5.43 30.04 40.08
CA ALA A 169 6.63 30.38 40.85
C ALA A 169 7.80 29.41 40.58
N LEU A 170 7.98 29.00 39.31
CA LEU A 170 9.01 28.03 38.92
C LEU A 170 10.44 28.59 39.09
N GLY A 171 10.60 29.91 38.93
CA GLY A 171 11.90 30.58 39.03
C GLY A 171 12.92 30.04 38.02
N GLY A 172 14.19 29.95 38.43
CA GLY A 172 15.28 29.36 37.62
C GLY A 172 15.43 27.84 37.77
N ALA A 173 14.48 27.15 38.39
CA ALA A 173 14.59 25.70 38.65
C ALA A 173 14.36 24.88 37.36
N VAL A 174 15.27 23.96 37.06
CA VAL A 174 15.28 23.18 35.80
C VAL A 174 14.80 21.72 35.93
N GLY A 175 14.46 21.27 37.14
CA GLY A 175 14.11 19.87 37.41
C GLY A 175 12.65 19.51 37.08
N ASN A 176 12.41 18.28 36.62
CA ASN A 176 11.08 17.75 36.31
C ASN A 176 10.12 17.78 37.51
N LEU A 177 10.59 17.39 38.70
CA LEU A 177 9.78 17.44 39.91
C LEU A 177 9.37 18.89 40.26
N GLN A 178 10.24 19.87 39.98
CA GLN A 178 9.92 21.29 40.20
C GLN A 178 8.87 21.80 39.21
N ARG A 179 8.87 21.31 37.96
CA ARG A 179 7.78 21.56 37.00
C ARG A 179 6.45 21.02 37.52
N VAL A 180 6.44 19.79 38.04
CA VAL A 180 5.22 19.19 38.64
C VAL A 180 4.74 20.01 39.85
N ARG A 181 5.65 20.42 40.75
CA ARG A 181 5.30 21.27 41.90
C ARG A 181 4.77 22.63 41.49
N ALA A 182 5.39 23.29 40.51
CA ALA A 182 4.90 24.55 39.95
C ALA A 182 3.50 24.42 39.37
N PHE A 183 3.21 23.32 38.69
CA PHE A 183 1.86 23.01 38.22
C PHE A 183 0.87 22.76 39.36
N LEU A 184 1.29 22.05 40.42
CA LEU A 184 0.46 21.85 41.61
C LEU A 184 0.15 23.15 42.34
N ARG A 185 1.07 24.13 42.40
CA ARG A 185 0.78 25.46 42.94
C ARG A 185 -0.38 26.15 42.23
N ILE A 186 -0.45 26.01 40.91
CA ILE A 186 -1.57 26.55 40.11
C ILE A 186 -2.85 25.78 40.44
N ARG A 187 -2.82 24.45 40.41
CA ARG A 187 -4.01 23.61 40.58
C ARG A 187 -4.60 23.60 41.98
N LEU A 188 -3.76 23.72 43.00
CA LEU A 188 -4.11 23.59 44.41
C LEU A 188 -4.01 24.92 45.15
N ARG A 189 -3.99 26.05 44.43
CA ARG A 189 -3.85 27.39 44.99
C ARG A 189 -4.80 27.67 46.16
N ASP A 190 -6.04 27.20 46.04
CA ASP A 190 -7.10 27.48 47.01
C ASP A 190 -7.15 26.48 48.19
N TYR A 191 -6.25 25.50 48.22
CA TYR A 191 -6.22 24.44 49.23
C TYR A 191 -5.35 24.78 50.45
N GLY A 192 -4.56 25.85 50.39
CA GLY A 192 -3.66 26.29 51.45
C GLY A 192 -2.18 26.12 51.09
N VAL A 193 -1.30 26.25 52.09
CA VAL A 193 0.15 26.10 51.90
C VAL A 193 0.48 24.64 51.62
N LEU A 194 1.16 24.37 50.51
CA LEU A 194 1.55 23.03 50.10
C LEU A 194 2.78 22.55 50.89
N ASP A 195 2.86 21.24 51.14
CA ASP A 195 3.95 20.58 51.88
C ASP A 195 5.37 20.95 51.41
N PHE A 196 5.58 21.10 50.11
CA PHE A 196 6.89 21.48 49.55
C PHE A 196 7.18 22.99 49.55
N ASP A 197 6.22 23.83 49.95
CA ASP A 197 6.36 25.28 50.12
C ASP A 197 6.31 25.71 51.60
N ALA A 198 6.06 24.77 52.51
CA ALA A 198 5.90 25.05 53.94
C ALA A 198 7.25 25.27 54.64
N GLY A 199 7.36 26.36 55.41
CA GLY A 199 8.43 26.56 56.38
C GLY A 199 8.05 26.10 57.80
N ASP A 200 9.01 26.04 58.72
CA ASP A 200 8.83 25.55 60.10
C ASP A 200 7.86 26.37 60.99
N THR A 201 7.28 27.46 60.47
CA THR A 201 6.58 28.49 61.27
C THR A 201 5.06 28.55 61.06
N HIS A 202 4.45 27.61 60.34
CA HIS A 202 3.00 27.63 60.06
C HIS A 202 2.14 27.05 61.19
N ARG A 203 1.04 27.75 61.53
CA ARG A 203 0.07 27.36 62.58
C ARG A 203 -0.84 26.17 62.18
N GLN A 204 -0.97 25.88 60.89
CA GLN A 204 -1.72 24.75 60.37
C GLN A 204 -0.77 23.82 59.62
N PRO A 205 -0.96 22.48 59.71
CA PRO A 205 -0.14 21.55 58.95
C PRO A 205 -0.33 21.82 57.45
N PRO A 206 0.75 21.75 56.65
CA PRO A 206 0.63 21.98 55.23
C PRO A 206 -0.18 20.87 54.55
N VAL A 207 -0.70 21.17 53.37
CA VAL A 207 -1.41 20.20 52.54
C VAL A 207 -0.41 19.16 52.04
N ASP A 208 -0.55 17.91 52.48
CA ASP A 208 0.23 16.78 51.94
C ASP A 208 -0.13 16.57 50.47
N THR A 209 0.85 16.72 49.58
CA THR A 209 0.67 16.55 48.14
C THR A 209 1.39 15.30 47.60
N THR A 210 1.84 14.40 48.49
CA THR A 210 2.60 13.20 48.13
C THR A 210 1.95 12.42 46.98
N TRP A 211 0.65 12.10 47.08
CA TRP A 211 -0.05 11.30 46.07
C TRP A 211 -0.28 12.05 44.76
N GLN A 212 -0.50 13.36 44.83
CA GLN A 212 -0.64 14.25 43.68
C GLN A 212 0.69 14.35 42.92
N GLN A 213 1.80 14.54 43.64
CA GLN A 213 3.15 14.55 43.07
C GLN A 213 3.46 13.22 42.36
N ILE A 214 3.24 12.07 43.02
CA ILE A 214 3.45 10.74 42.40
C ILE A 214 2.59 10.58 41.14
N TYR A 215 1.29 10.90 41.22
CA TYR A 215 0.37 10.78 40.10
C TYR A 215 0.79 11.63 38.91
N PHE A 216 1.10 12.92 39.11
CA PHE A 216 1.46 13.79 38.00
C PHE A 216 2.84 13.47 37.43
N CYS A 217 3.80 13.04 38.25
CA CYS A 217 5.07 12.49 37.74
C CYS A 217 4.83 11.26 36.85
N LEU A 218 3.98 10.32 37.27
CA LEU A 218 3.63 9.16 36.46
C LEU A 218 2.92 9.56 35.16
N ARG A 219 1.97 10.50 35.26
CA ARG A 219 1.14 10.98 34.14
C ARG A 219 1.94 11.73 33.07
N THR A 220 3.09 12.30 33.41
CA THR A 220 4.04 12.92 32.47
C THR A 220 5.19 12.00 32.05
N GLY A 221 5.27 10.77 32.56
CA GLY A 221 6.38 9.86 32.28
C GLY A 221 7.67 10.16 33.07
N TYR A 222 7.60 11.04 34.08
CA TYR A 222 8.70 11.37 35.01
C TYR A 222 8.84 10.27 36.08
N TYR A 223 9.19 9.06 35.63
CA TYR A 223 9.18 7.86 36.45
C TYR A 223 10.21 7.90 37.60
N GLU A 224 11.38 8.50 37.39
CA GLU A 224 12.42 8.61 38.42
C GLU A 224 12.03 9.60 39.53
N GLU A 225 11.36 10.70 39.16
CA GLU A 225 10.80 11.65 40.10
C GLU A 225 9.64 11.02 40.90
N ALA A 226 8.80 10.20 40.25
CA ALA A 226 7.76 9.45 40.95
C ALA A 226 8.35 8.48 42.00
N ARG A 227 9.43 7.76 41.67
CA ARG A 227 10.17 6.92 42.62
C ARG A 227 10.68 7.73 43.81
N THR A 228 11.35 8.85 43.51
CA THR A 228 11.95 9.73 44.53
C THR A 228 10.90 10.23 45.52
N VAL A 229 9.76 10.74 45.02
CA VAL A 229 8.67 11.21 45.88
C VAL A 229 8.10 10.05 46.71
N SER A 230 7.88 8.89 46.11
CA SER A 230 7.30 7.73 46.81
C SER A 230 8.14 7.24 48.00
N LEU A 231 9.47 7.35 47.91
CA LEU A 231 10.42 6.99 48.97
C LEU A 231 10.58 8.08 50.03
N SER A 232 10.33 9.34 49.67
CA SER A 232 10.56 10.49 50.56
C SER A 232 9.46 10.71 51.61
N SER A 233 8.25 10.16 51.38
CA SER A 233 7.10 10.39 52.25
C SER A 233 6.66 9.12 52.98
N ARG A 234 6.50 9.22 54.31
CA ARG A 234 5.97 8.13 55.14
C ARG A 234 4.60 7.64 54.68
N ALA A 235 3.79 8.52 54.06
CA ALA A 235 2.47 8.18 53.57
C ALA A 235 2.51 7.17 52.39
N SER A 236 3.56 7.18 51.58
CA SER A 236 3.71 6.35 50.38
C SER A 236 4.75 5.23 50.51
N LEU A 237 5.43 5.10 51.64
CA LEU A 237 6.53 4.14 51.81
C LEU A 237 6.14 2.68 51.50
N GLN A 238 4.91 2.28 51.84
CA GLN A 238 4.40 0.93 51.54
C GLN A 238 4.04 0.74 50.06
N PHE A 239 3.74 1.82 49.34
CA PHE A 239 3.44 1.79 47.91
C PHE A 239 4.70 1.79 47.05
N ALA A 240 5.79 2.40 47.54
CA ALA A 240 7.03 2.58 46.78
C ALA A 240 7.57 1.28 46.14
N PRO A 241 7.64 0.11 46.82
CA PRO A 241 8.07 -1.14 46.19
C PRO A 241 7.17 -1.57 45.02
N MET A 242 5.86 -1.41 45.17
CA MET A 242 4.89 -1.77 44.12
C MET A 242 5.01 -0.85 42.90
N LEU A 243 5.21 0.45 43.14
CA LEU A 243 5.45 1.44 42.08
C LEU A 243 6.76 1.15 41.33
N MET A 244 7.84 0.85 42.06
CA MET A 244 9.13 0.51 41.46
C MET A 244 9.01 -0.70 40.54
N GLU A 245 8.29 -1.74 40.97
CA GLU A 245 8.05 -2.92 40.14
C GLU A 245 7.20 -2.60 38.91
N TRP A 246 6.14 -1.81 39.06
CA TRP A 246 5.32 -1.37 37.92
C TRP A 246 6.14 -0.61 36.89
N ILE A 247 7.03 0.30 37.31
CA ILE A 247 7.91 1.05 36.39
C ILE A 247 8.92 0.10 35.74
N ASN A 248 9.58 -0.76 36.52
CA ASN A 248 10.61 -1.68 36.02
C ASN A 248 10.08 -2.69 35.00
N SER A 249 8.84 -3.14 35.16
CA SER A 249 8.17 -4.11 34.30
C SER A 249 7.38 -3.47 33.14
N GLY A 250 7.43 -2.14 32.98
CA GLY A 250 6.64 -1.44 31.97
C GLY A 250 5.12 -1.47 32.20
N GLY A 251 4.69 -1.83 33.42
CA GLY A 251 3.30 -2.02 33.81
C GLY A 251 2.90 -3.48 34.05
N MET A 252 3.80 -4.44 33.80
CA MET A 252 3.57 -5.88 33.95
C MET A 252 3.97 -6.38 35.34
N VAL A 253 3.20 -6.02 36.35
CA VAL A 253 3.49 -6.43 37.75
C VAL A 253 3.20 -7.91 38.01
N PRO A 254 3.99 -8.58 38.86
CA PRO A 254 3.71 -9.92 39.39
C PRO A 254 2.34 -10.03 40.09
N VAL A 255 1.77 -11.24 40.10
CA VAL A 255 0.41 -11.52 40.61
C VAL A 255 0.28 -11.19 42.11
N ASP A 256 1.30 -11.47 42.90
CA ASP A 256 1.36 -11.18 44.34
C ASP A 256 1.34 -9.67 44.62
N ILE A 257 2.12 -8.88 43.88
CA ILE A 257 2.12 -7.41 43.99
C ILE A 257 0.77 -6.83 43.53
N ALA A 258 0.22 -7.35 42.42
CA ALA A 258 -1.10 -6.95 41.95
C ALA A 258 -2.21 -7.26 42.98
N ALA A 259 -2.16 -8.43 43.61
CA ALA A 259 -3.09 -8.83 44.66
C ALA A 259 -2.97 -7.96 45.92
N ALA A 260 -1.75 -7.64 46.36
CA ALA A 260 -1.52 -6.75 47.50
C ALA A 260 -2.06 -5.33 47.23
N ALA A 261 -1.83 -4.79 46.03
CA ALA A 261 -2.39 -3.51 45.63
C ALA A 261 -3.92 -3.56 45.54
N SER A 262 -4.47 -4.68 45.06
CA SER A 262 -5.92 -4.94 45.01
C SER A 262 -6.53 -4.94 46.41
N GLU A 263 -5.91 -5.59 47.39
CA GLU A 263 -6.40 -5.62 48.76
C GLU A 263 -6.46 -4.21 49.39
N GLU A 264 -5.45 -3.37 49.14
CA GLU A 264 -5.42 -1.99 49.62
C GLU A 264 -6.51 -1.11 48.96
N CYS A 265 -6.76 -1.29 47.66
CA CYS A 265 -7.92 -0.69 46.98
C CYS A 265 -9.24 -1.09 47.65
N GLU A 266 -9.43 -2.37 47.95
CA GLU A 266 -10.65 -2.84 48.63
C GLU A 266 -10.79 -2.26 50.02
N LYS A 267 -9.70 -2.18 50.80
CA LYS A 267 -9.69 -1.56 52.12
C LYS A 267 -10.17 -0.11 52.04
N MET A 268 -9.61 0.68 51.12
CA MET A 268 -10.02 2.08 50.91
C MET A 268 -11.49 2.19 50.50
N LEU A 269 -11.95 1.37 49.57
CA LEU A 269 -13.33 1.36 49.09
C LEU A 269 -14.34 0.88 50.16
N ARG A 270 -13.96 -0.06 51.04
CA ARG A 270 -14.78 -0.52 52.17
C ARG A 270 -14.85 0.50 53.30
N MET A 271 -13.80 1.31 53.47
CA MET A 271 -13.76 2.41 54.43
C MET A 271 -14.47 3.68 53.95
N GLY A 272 -15.08 3.65 52.75
CA GLY A 272 -15.73 4.78 52.08
C GLY A 272 -16.67 5.63 52.93
N ASP A 273 -16.97 6.82 52.41
CA ASP A 273 -17.57 8.01 53.03
C ASP A 273 -18.45 7.76 54.28
N ARG A 274 -17.78 7.52 55.42
CA ARG A 274 -18.44 7.51 56.72
C ARG A 274 -18.60 8.96 57.13
N VAL A 275 -19.85 9.38 57.40
CA VAL A 275 -20.18 10.73 57.86
C VAL A 275 -19.19 11.17 58.95
N GLY A 276 -18.38 12.19 58.65
CA GLY A 276 -17.40 12.78 59.57
C GLY A 276 -15.94 12.29 59.45
N ARG A 277 -15.58 11.43 58.49
CA ARG A 277 -14.16 11.12 58.17
C ARG A 277 -13.78 11.63 56.78
N ALA A 278 -12.56 12.12 56.63
CA ALA A 278 -12.01 12.45 55.33
C ALA A 278 -12.10 11.23 54.41
N ALA A 279 -12.73 11.41 53.24
CA ALA A 279 -12.67 10.42 52.16
C ALA A 279 -11.20 10.07 51.90
N TYR A 280 -10.93 8.80 51.58
CA TYR A 280 -9.58 8.39 51.18
C TYR A 280 -9.08 9.26 50.00
N ASP A 281 -7.77 9.44 49.89
CA ASP A 281 -7.20 10.21 48.79
C ASP A 281 -7.50 9.53 47.44
N LYS A 282 -8.18 10.25 46.54
CA LYS A 282 -8.59 9.73 45.23
C LYS A 282 -7.39 9.42 44.32
N LYS A 283 -6.28 10.16 44.45
CA LYS A 283 -5.02 9.89 43.73
C LYS A 283 -4.34 8.66 44.29
N LYS A 284 -4.37 8.45 45.61
CA LYS A 284 -3.93 7.18 46.23
C LYS A 284 -4.69 6.00 45.63
N LEU A 285 -6.02 6.04 45.65
CA LEU A 285 -6.85 4.95 45.09
C LEU A 285 -6.55 4.69 43.61
N LEU A 286 -6.41 5.74 42.80
CA LEU A 286 -6.04 5.64 41.39
C LEU A 286 -4.71 4.91 41.17
N LEU A 287 -3.68 5.27 41.93
CA LEU A 287 -2.33 4.70 41.81
C LEU A 287 -2.32 3.21 42.19
N TYR A 288 -3.00 2.85 43.28
CA TYR A 288 -3.17 1.45 43.65
C TYR A 288 -4.00 0.67 42.62
N ALA A 289 -5.02 1.28 42.00
CA ALA A 289 -5.80 0.64 40.93
C ALA A 289 -4.98 0.42 39.65
N VAL A 290 -4.09 1.35 39.31
CA VAL A 290 -3.14 1.19 38.19
C VAL A 290 -2.20 0.02 38.43
N VAL A 291 -1.66 -0.11 39.65
CA VAL A 291 -0.79 -1.23 40.02
C VAL A 291 -1.56 -2.54 40.11
N SER A 292 -2.77 -2.55 40.68
CA SER A 292 -3.56 -3.78 40.81
C SER A 292 -3.97 -4.34 39.45
N GLY A 293 -4.29 -3.46 38.48
CA GLY A 293 -4.77 -3.88 37.17
C GLY A 293 -6.06 -4.72 37.24
N CYS A 294 -6.77 -4.72 38.37
CA CYS A 294 -7.94 -5.57 38.56
C CYS A 294 -9.16 -4.96 37.87
N ARG A 295 -9.77 -5.71 36.95
CA ARG A 295 -10.94 -5.28 36.17
C ARG A 295 -12.07 -4.79 37.06
N ARG A 296 -12.43 -5.57 38.08
CA ARG A 296 -13.53 -5.23 39.00
C ARG A 296 -13.29 -3.90 39.73
N GLN A 297 -12.04 -3.62 40.11
CA GLN A 297 -11.69 -2.37 40.79
C GLN A 297 -11.75 -1.18 39.85
N ILE A 298 -11.21 -1.34 38.65
CA ILE A 298 -11.24 -0.33 37.60
C ILE A 298 -12.69 0.04 37.25
N ASP A 299 -13.56 -0.97 37.04
CA ASP A 299 -14.97 -0.74 36.70
C ASP A 299 -15.74 -0.09 37.86
N ARG A 300 -15.46 -0.52 39.10
CA ARG A 300 -16.03 0.11 40.30
C ARG A 300 -15.58 1.57 40.46
N LEU A 301 -14.29 1.86 40.24
CA LEU A 301 -13.76 3.21 40.35
C LEU A 301 -14.44 4.16 39.36
N LEU A 302 -14.62 3.71 38.11
CA LEU A 302 -15.27 4.49 37.05
C LEU A 302 -16.75 4.76 37.33
N ARG A 303 -17.45 3.77 37.89
CA ARG A 303 -18.86 3.92 38.28
C ARG A 303 -19.03 4.82 39.51
N ASP A 304 -18.20 4.63 40.53
CA ASP A 304 -18.32 5.36 41.80
C ASP A 304 -17.78 6.81 41.66
N HIS A 305 -16.88 7.08 40.70
CA HIS A 305 -16.27 8.40 40.44
C HIS A 305 -16.25 8.76 38.94
N PRO A 306 -17.40 9.01 38.31
CA PRO A 306 -17.48 9.27 36.86
C PRO A 306 -16.77 10.55 36.42
N THR A 307 -16.61 11.53 37.34
CA THR A 307 -15.93 12.81 37.06
C THR A 307 -14.43 12.76 37.34
N LEU A 308 -13.86 11.58 37.57
CA LEU A 308 -12.44 11.42 37.91
C LEU A 308 -11.51 11.83 36.75
N PHE A 309 -11.99 11.67 35.51
CA PHE A 309 -11.27 12.04 34.29
C PHE A 309 -12.03 13.14 33.57
N SER A 310 -11.34 14.26 33.33
CA SER A 310 -11.90 15.41 32.60
C SER A 310 -11.65 15.33 31.09
N THR A 311 -10.74 14.48 30.64
CA THR A 311 -10.37 14.32 29.23
C THR A 311 -10.37 12.84 28.82
N ILE A 312 -10.57 12.57 27.53
CA ILE A 312 -10.47 11.22 26.99
C ILE A 312 -9.03 10.71 27.07
N GLU A 313 -8.03 11.58 26.93
CA GLU A 313 -6.61 11.25 27.10
C GLU A 313 -6.29 10.75 28.52
N ASP A 314 -6.83 11.39 29.56
CA ASP A 314 -6.61 10.95 30.95
C ASP A 314 -7.32 9.63 31.23
N PHE A 315 -8.52 9.43 30.68
CA PHE A 315 -9.24 8.16 30.75
C PHE A 315 -8.46 7.03 30.07
N LEU A 316 -7.97 7.25 28.84
CA LEU A 316 -7.21 6.26 28.08
C LEU A 316 -5.87 5.98 28.74
N TRP A 317 -5.15 6.99 29.23
CA TRP A 317 -3.89 6.80 29.95
C TRP A 317 -4.08 5.92 31.17
N PHE A 318 -5.15 6.15 31.96
CA PHE A 318 -5.46 5.32 33.11
C PHE A 318 -5.76 3.86 32.72
N LYS A 319 -6.64 3.66 31.73
CA LYS A 319 -7.01 2.31 31.26
C LYS A 319 -5.81 1.55 30.70
N LEU A 320 -4.95 2.19 29.92
CA LEU A 320 -3.73 1.60 29.36
C LEU A 320 -2.67 1.33 30.45
N SER A 321 -2.55 2.19 31.45
CA SER A 321 -1.64 1.99 32.59
C SER A 321 -2.06 0.80 33.47
N ALA A 322 -3.36 0.53 33.54
CA ALA A 322 -3.94 -0.58 34.29
C ALA A 322 -4.09 -1.87 33.46
N ALA A 323 -3.88 -1.81 32.14
CA ALA A 323 -3.97 -2.98 31.26
C ALA A 323 -2.86 -3.98 31.55
N ARG A 324 -3.18 -5.27 31.43
CA ARG A 324 -2.27 -6.39 31.56
C ARG A 324 -2.41 -7.30 30.35
N ASP A 325 -1.30 -7.88 29.95
CA ASP A 325 -1.31 -8.98 28.99
C ASP A 325 -1.43 -10.32 29.73
N TYR A 326 -2.39 -11.14 29.30
CA TYR A 326 -2.60 -12.48 29.85
C TYR A 326 -2.74 -13.45 28.68
N PRO A 327 -1.97 -14.57 28.63
CA PRO A 327 -2.04 -15.51 27.53
C PRO A 327 -3.45 -16.07 27.37
N ALA A 328 -4.01 -15.98 26.16
CA ALA A 328 -5.25 -16.66 25.83
C ALA A 328 -5.01 -18.18 25.90
N GLY A 329 -5.39 -18.82 27.01
CA GLY A 329 -5.25 -20.27 27.19
C GLY A 329 -4.89 -20.71 28.61
N THR A 330 -4.40 -19.83 29.47
CA THR A 330 -4.30 -20.13 30.91
C THR A 330 -5.69 -20.05 31.52
N SER A 331 -6.24 -21.20 31.92
CA SER A 331 -7.58 -21.31 32.49
C SER A 331 -7.83 -20.26 33.58
N THR A 332 -8.79 -19.37 33.33
CA THR A 332 -9.39 -18.44 34.30
C THR A 332 -9.95 -19.17 35.53
N MET A 333 -10.07 -20.49 35.47
CA MET A 333 -10.63 -21.34 36.51
C MET A 333 -9.80 -21.46 37.79
N VAL A 334 -8.56 -20.93 37.83
CA VAL A 334 -7.69 -20.95 39.04
C VAL A 334 -7.56 -19.56 39.69
N LEU A 335 -8.02 -18.49 39.06
CA LEU A 335 -8.02 -17.15 39.66
C LEU A 335 -9.35 -16.90 40.36
N ASN A 336 -9.32 -16.46 41.63
CA ASN A 336 -10.51 -15.91 42.28
C ASN A 336 -11.14 -14.84 41.36
N GLU A 337 -12.46 -14.86 41.17
CA GLU A 337 -13.19 -13.88 40.34
C GLU A 337 -12.85 -12.40 40.70
N SER A 338 -12.35 -12.17 41.92
CA SER A 338 -11.90 -10.88 42.43
C SER A 338 -10.57 -10.36 41.86
N LEU A 339 -9.79 -11.18 41.13
CA LEU A 339 -8.43 -10.86 40.64
C LEU A 339 -8.29 -10.92 39.11
N ILE A 340 -9.40 -10.93 38.36
CA ILE A 340 -9.37 -10.92 36.89
C ILE A 340 -8.65 -9.64 36.42
N PRO A 341 -7.54 -9.76 35.67
CA PRO A 341 -6.81 -8.61 35.16
C PRO A 341 -7.61 -7.89 34.06
N TYR A 342 -7.47 -6.57 34.00
CA TYR A 342 -8.04 -5.76 32.93
C TYR A 342 -7.19 -5.87 31.67
N SER A 343 -7.82 -6.24 30.56
CA SER A 343 -7.15 -6.45 29.27
C SER A 343 -7.34 -5.26 28.32
N VAL A 344 -6.52 -5.20 27.28
CA VAL A 344 -6.72 -4.24 26.18
C VAL A 344 -8.03 -4.53 25.44
N GLU A 345 -8.43 -5.80 25.34
CA GLU A 345 -9.69 -6.22 24.74
C GLU A 345 -10.89 -5.67 25.52
N ASP A 346 -10.80 -5.58 26.86
CA ASP A 346 -11.85 -4.93 27.66
C ASP A 346 -11.98 -3.44 27.33
N LEU A 347 -10.85 -2.76 27.06
CA LEU A 347 -10.85 -1.37 26.60
C LEU A 347 -11.46 -1.24 25.20
N GLN A 348 -11.05 -2.09 24.26
CA GLN A 348 -11.57 -2.10 22.89
C GLN A 348 -13.08 -2.37 22.89
N ALA A 349 -13.54 -3.37 23.63
CA ALA A 349 -14.94 -3.69 23.79
C ALA A 349 -15.75 -2.56 24.43
N TYR A 350 -15.14 -1.76 25.32
CA TYR A 350 -15.79 -0.57 25.87
C TYR A 350 -15.91 0.55 24.82
N LEU A 351 -14.82 0.86 24.11
CA LEU A 351 -14.77 1.96 23.15
C LEU A 351 -15.63 1.70 21.91
N ASN A 352 -15.70 0.45 21.46
CA ASN A 352 -16.45 0.04 20.26
C ASN A 352 -17.97 0.00 20.46
N LYS A 353 -18.47 0.25 21.68
CA LYS A 353 -19.90 0.48 21.94
C LYS A 353 -20.40 1.80 21.35
N PHE A 354 -19.50 2.74 21.10
CA PHE A 354 -19.81 4.07 20.61
C PHE A 354 -19.49 4.16 19.12
N GLU A 355 -20.41 4.72 18.33
CA GLU A 355 -20.20 4.98 16.91
C GLU A 355 -19.13 6.06 16.66
N PRO A 356 -18.50 6.10 15.47
CA PRO A 356 -17.50 7.11 15.14
C PRO A 356 -17.97 8.56 15.37
N SER A 357 -19.24 8.84 15.08
CA SER A 357 -19.88 10.15 15.25
C SER A 357 -19.81 10.70 16.69
N TYR A 358 -19.80 9.79 17.68
CA TYR A 358 -19.64 10.12 19.09
C TYR A 358 -18.30 10.82 19.38
N TYR A 359 -17.24 10.33 18.75
CA TYR A 359 -15.88 10.84 18.94
C TYR A 359 -15.60 12.07 18.07
N THR A 360 -16.09 12.08 16.83
CA THR A 360 -15.78 13.13 15.85
C THR A 360 -16.62 14.39 15.99
N LYS A 361 -17.48 14.48 17.01
CA LYS A 361 -18.46 15.58 17.19
C LYS A 361 -19.28 15.80 15.91
N ASN A 362 -19.80 14.70 15.34
CA ASN A 362 -20.48 14.67 14.04
C ASN A 362 -19.61 15.20 12.88
N GLY A 363 -18.35 14.75 12.79
CA GLY A 363 -17.43 15.10 11.70
C GLY A 363 -16.69 16.43 11.85
N LYS A 364 -16.90 17.21 12.93
CA LYS A 364 -16.15 18.45 13.19
C LYS A 364 -14.69 18.20 13.56
N ASP A 365 -14.40 17.04 14.16
CA ASP A 365 -13.07 16.64 14.59
C ASP A 365 -12.77 15.20 14.13
N PRO A 366 -12.59 14.99 12.81
CA PRO A 366 -12.55 13.65 12.20
C PRO A 366 -11.38 12.79 12.70
N LEU A 367 -10.31 13.41 13.20
CA LEU A 367 -9.10 12.71 13.65
C LEU A 367 -9.21 12.12 15.06
N VAL A 368 -10.23 12.50 15.85
CA VAL A 368 -10.39 11.99 17.23
C VAL A 368 -10.66 10.49 17.23
N TYR A 369 -11.50 10.00 16.32
CA TYR A 369 -11.83 8.58 16.26
C TYR A 369 -10.64 7.68 15.89
N PRO A 370 -9.90 7.92 14.79
CA PRO A 370 -8.70 7.12 14.47
C PRO A 370 -7.62 7.28 15.54
N TYR A 371 -7.53 8.43 16.21
CA TYR A 371 -6.63 8.61 17.36
C TYR A 371 -6.99 7.69 18.54
N VAL A 372 -8.27 7.58 18.89
CA VAL A 372 -8.75 6.64 19.92
C VAL A 372 -8.49 5.19 19.52
N LEU A 373 -8.74 4.84 18.26
CA LEU A 373 -8.48 3.49 17.73
C LEU A 373 -6.99 3.13 17.85
N LEU A 374 -6.08 4.00 17.38
CA LEU A 374 -4.63 3.78 17.50
C LEU A 374 -4.17 3.66 18.96
N LEU A 375 -4.66 4.53 19.86
CA LEU A 375 -4.35 4.45 21.30
C LEU A 375 -4.83 3.14 21.94
N SER A 376 -5.95 2.60 21.47
CA SER A 376 -6.50 1.31 21.92
C SER A 376 -5.93 0.09 21.18
N VAL A 377 -4.85 0.28 20.41
CA VAL A 377 -4.17 -0.78 19.64
C VAL A 377 -5.07 -1.41 18.56
N GLN A 378 -5.97 -0.63 17.96
CA GLN A 378 -6.84 -1.06 16.86
C GLN A 378 -6.33 -0.51 15.52
N MET A 379 -5.23 -1.08 15.02
CA MET A 379 -4.47 -0.54 13.87
C MET A 379 -5.28 -0.50 12.57
N LEU A 380 -5.75 -1.66 12.08
CA LEU A 380 -6.47 -1.74 10.81
C LEU A 380 -7.78 -0.93 10.80
N PRO A 381 -8.63 -0.97 11.85
CA PRO A 381 -9.80 -0.09 11.91
C PRO A 381 -9.46 1.40 11.79
N ALA A 382 -8.35 1.85 12.39
CA ALA A 382 -7.92 3.25 12.28
C ALA A 382 -7.52 3.61 10.84
N ILE A 383 -6.77 2.73 10.16
CA ILE A 383 -6.38 2.89 8.76
C ILE A 383 -7.62 2.96 7.87
N LEU A 384 -8.54 2.00 8.02
CA LEU A 384 -9.75 1.92 7.20
C LEU A 384 -10.68 3.12 7.41
N TYR A 385 -10.69 3.69 8.61
CA TYR A 385 -11.43 4.92 8.87
C TYR A 385 -10.80 6.09 8.12
N LEU A 386 -9.48 6.30 8.26
CA LEU A 386 -8.75 7.38 7.59
C LEU A 386 -8.83 7.27 6.06
N SER A 387 -8.82 6.06 5.50
CA SER A 387 -8.89 5.86 4.04
C SER A 387 -10.25 6.18 3.43
N ARG A 388 -11.31 6.23 4.24
CA ARG A 388 -12.69 6.50 3.80
C ARG A 388 -13.16 7.92 4.10
N GLU A 389 -12.42 8.68 4.92
CA GLU A 389 -12.77 10.06 5.21
C GLU A 389 -12.68 10.94 3.95
N PRO A 390 -13.61 11.89 3.76
CA PRO A 390 -13.70 12.69 2.54
C PRO A 390 -12.41 13.49 2.30
N ALA A 391 -12.00 13.50 1.03
CA ALA A 391 -10.69 13.91 0.51
C ALA A 391 -10.26 15.39 0.72
N GLY A 392 -10.92 16.15 1.60
CA GLY A 392 -10.65 17.58 1.81
C GLY A 392 -9.29 17.88 2.44
N GLU A 393 -8.81 17.03 3.35
CA GLU A 393 -7.52 17.22 4.08
C GLU A 393 -6.46 16.18 3.70
N GLY A 394 -6.77 15.29 2.75
CA GLY A 394 -5.89 14.24 2.26
C GLY A 394 -5.63 13.11 3.27
N PHE A 395 -6.57 12.80 4.18
CA PHE A 395 -6.37 11.75 5.19
C PHE A 395 -6.22 10.34 4.60
N ASP A 396 -6.75 10.12 3.41
CA ASP A 396 -6.52 8.94 2.58
C ASP A 396 -5.03 8.75 2.28
N ILE A 397 -4.32 9.84 1.98
CA ILE A 397 -2.86 9.84 1.81
C ILE A 397 -2.19 9.42 3.12
N ASP A 398 -2.62 9.97 4.27
CA ASP A 398 -2.04 9.57 5.55
C ASP A 398 -2.27 8.08 5.84
N ALA A 399 -3.45 7.56 5.53
CA ALA A 399 -3.81 6.15 5.70
C ALA A 399 -2.87 5.21 4.94
N VAL A 400 -2.52 5.54 3.69
CA VAL A 400 -1.55 4.78 2.88
C VAL A 400 -0.20 4.70 3.59
N HIS A 401 0.32 5.83 4.07
CA HIS A 401 1.68 5.89 4.62
C HIS A 401 1.75 5.35 6.05
N ILE A 402 0.68 5.50 6.85
CA ILE A 402 0.52 4.80 8.13
C ILE A 402 0.48 3.30 7.89
N SER A 403 -0.22 2.82 6.84
CA SER A 403 -0.25 1.39 6.48
C SER A 403 1.15 0.85 6.22
N ILE A 404 1.96 1.57 5.44
CA ILE A 404 3.38 1.22 5.18
C ILE A 404 4.16 1.16 6.49
N ALA A 405 4.12 2.20 7.31
CA ALA A 405 4.91 2.28 8.55
C ALA A 405 4.55 1.18 9.57
N LEU A 406 3.26 0.90 9.76
CA LEU A 406 2.78 -0.14 10.69
C LEU A 406 3.04 -1.55 10.15
N SER A 407 2.93 -1.75 8.83
CA SER A 407 3.23 -3.03 8.18
C SER A 407 4.71 -3.37 8.27
N ASP A 408 5.58 -2.36 8.10
CA ASP A 408 7.03 -2.55 8.16
C ASP A 408 7.48 -3.16 9.49
N HIS A 409 6.80 -2.81 10.58
CA HIS A 409 7.09 -3.28 11.93
C HIS A 409 6.28 -4.51 12.36
N GLY A 410 5.42 -5.04 11.48
CA GLY A 410 4.70 -6.28 11.74
C GLY A 410 3.57 -6.15 12.79
N ILE A 411 2.98 -4.97 12.98
CA ILE A 411 2.02 -4.69 14.07
C ILE A 411 0.56 -4.54 13.64
N LEU A 412 0.24 -4.73 12.35
CA LEU A 412 -1.14 -4.55 11.85
C LEU A 412 -2.18 -5.51 12.48
N THR A 413 -1.74 -6.67 12.96
CA THR A 413 -2.61 -7.76 13.43
C THR A 413 -2.75 -7.80 14.94
N GLU A 414 -1.99 -6.97 15.65
CA GLU A 414 -2.06 -6.86 17.10
C GLU A 414 -3.32 -6.09 17.50
N GLY A 415 -4.09 -6.62 18.46
CA GLY A 415 -5.27 -5.94 19.00
C GLY A 415 -6.58 -6.14 18.23
N ALA A 416 -6.73 -7.22 17.46
CA ALA A 416 -8.02 -7.65 16.90
C ALA A 416 -8.95 -8.26 17.99
N GLY A 417 -9.39 -7.42 18.94
CA GLY A 417 -10.36 -7.78 19.97
C GLY A 417 -11.75 -7.21 19.67
N ALA A 418 -12.74 -8.11 19.58
CA ALA A 418 -14.19 -7.87 19.48
C ALA A 418 -14.82 -7.48 18.11
N GLY A 419 -14.12 -7.70 16.98
CA GLY A 419 -14.72 -7.75 15.63
C GLY A 419 -14.67 -9.17 15.03
N PRO A 420 -15.17 -9.40 13.78
CA PRO A 420 -14.84 -10.62 13.05
C PRO A 420 -13.32 -10.77 13.10
N LYS A 421 -12.82 -11.90 13.60
CA LYS A 421 -11.38 -12.16 13.68
C LYS A 421 -10.86 -12.26 12.26
N LEU A 422 -10.50 -11.11 11.69
CA LEU A 422 -9.84 -11.03 10.41
C LEU A 422 -8.49 -11.75 10.57
N GLY A 423 -8.19 -12.68 9.67
CA GLY A 423 -6.94 -13.42 9.74
C GLY A 423 -5.75 -12.47 9.64
N VAL A 424 -4.59 -12.90 10.13
CA VAL A 424 -3.32 -12.15 9.99
C VAL A 424 -3.11 -11.72 8.54
N MET A 425 -3.37 -12.63 7.60
CA MET A 425 -3.23 -12.38 6.16
C MET A 425 -4.23 -11.36 5.62
N ASP A 426 -5.43 -11.33 6.15
CA ASP A 426 -6.47 -10.42 5.67
C ASP A 426 -6.12 -8.97 6.00
N ALA A 427 -5.51 -8.71 7.16
CA ALA A 427 -5.11 -7.36 7.55
C ALA A 427 -4.00 -6.78 6.65
N TYR A 428 -2.98 -7.59 6.34
CA TYR A 428 -1.92 -7.19 5.40
C TYR A 428 -2.44 -7.08 3.97
N ALA A 429 -3.39 -7.93 3.56
CA ALA A 429 -4.01 -7.84 2.25
C ALA A 429 -4.83 -6.53 2.10
N GLU A 430 -5.60 -6.14 3.11
CA GLU A 430 -6.34 -4.87 3.12
C GLU A 430 -5.39 -3.65 3.07
N ALA A 431 -4.35 -3.63 3.91
CA ALA A 431 -3.34 -2.57 3.88
C ALA A 431 -2.61 -2.50 2.53
N SER A 432 -2.25 -3.66 1.96
CA SER A 432 -1.65 -3.78 0.64
C SER A 432 -2.58 -3.26 -0.47
N SER A 433 -3.88 -3.54 -0.38
CA SER A 433 -4.89 -3.06 -1.32
C SER A 433 -4.99 -1.53 -1.34
N ILE A 434 -4.97 -0.89 -0.16
CA ILE A 434 -4.98 0.58 -0.02
C ILE A 434 -3.72 1.18 -0.67
N ILE A 435 -2.54 0.60 -0.40
CA ILE A 435 -1.28 1.06 -0.99
C ILE A 435 -1.27 0.88 -2.51
N ARG A 436 -1.75 -0.27 -3.00
CA ARG A 436 -1.86 -0.55 -4.44
C ARG A 436 -2.80 0.43 -5.14
N GLN A 437 -3.97 0.69 -4.56
CA GLN A 437 -4.94 1.63 -5.13
C GLN A 437 -4.39 3.06 -5.19
N TYR A 438 -3.61 3.47 -4.19
CA TYR A 438 -2.91 4.75 -4.23
C TYR A 438 -1.79 4.78 -5.29
N GLY A 439 -1.03 3.68 -5.42
CA GLY A 439 -0.02 3.53 -6.46
C GLY A 439 -0.60 3.57 -7.88
N SER A 440 -1.75 2.95 -8.10
CA SER A 440 -2.40 2.94 -9.42
C SER A 440 -2.90 4.33 -9.85
N ALA A 441 -3.20 5.21 -8.90
CA ALA A 441 -3.48 6.61 -9.21
C ALA A 441 -2.30 7.27 -9.95
N TYR A 442 -1.05 6.96 -9.62
CA TYR A 442 0.12 7.50 -10.35
C TYR A 442 0.22 6.98 -11.79
N LEU A 443 -0.29 5.77 -12.08
CA LEU A 443 -0.37 5.26 -13.45
C LEU A 443 -1.31 6.11 -14.30
N HIS A 444 -2.45 6.51 -13.76
CA HIS A 444 -3.40 7.38 -14.45
C HIS A 444 -2.82 8.76 -14.75
N HIS A 445 -1.87 9.24 -13.94
CA HIS A 445 -1.15 10.49 -14.16
C HIS A 445 0.14 10.34 -14.99
N GLY A 446 0.42 9.15 -15.53
CA GLY A 446 1.62 8.88 -16.34
C GLY A 446 2.93 8.77 -15.56
N ASN A 447 2.89 8.75 -14.23
CA ASN A 447 4.08 8.65 -13.39
C ASN A 447 4.35 7.19 -12.97
N ILE A 448 4.84 6.41 -13.92
CA ILE A 448 5.04 4.96 -13.77
C ILE A 448 6.17 4.66 -12.78
N SER A 449 7.19 5.53 -12.70
CA SER A 449 8.26 5.42 -11.70
C SER A 449 7.71 5.51 -10.27
N MET A 450 6.84 6.48 -9.97
CA MET A 450 6.21 6.54 -8.64
C MET A 450 5.27 5.35 -8.38
N ALA A 451 4.53 4.89 -9.38
CA ALA A 451 3.67 3.72 -9.24
C ALA A 451 4.47 2.47 -8.86
N LEU A 452 5.65 2.29 -9.45
CA LEU A 452 6.58 1.20 -9.12
C LEU A 452 6.96 1.22 -7.63
N GLU A 453 7.29 2.39 -7.08
CA GLU A 453 7.69 2.52 -5.67
C GLU A 453 6.58 2.11 -4.70
N TYR A 454 5.33 2.50 -4.99
CA TYR A 454 4.17 2.08 -4.19
C TYR A 454 3.79 0.62 -4.43
N TYR A 455 3.95 0.11 -5.65
CA TYR A 455 3.71 -1.32 -5.96
C TYR A 455 4.72 -2.22 -5.23
N ALA A 456 5.97 -1.80 -5.14
CA ALA A 456 6.98 -2.46 -4.30
C ALA A 456 6.55 -2.49 -2.82
N GLN A 457 6.02 -1.37 -2.29
CA GLN A 457 5.50 -1.33 -0.93
C GLN A 457 4.23 -2.15 -0.72
N ALA A 458 3.32 -2.20 -1.69
CA ALA A 458 2.12 -3.04 -1.63
C ALA A 458 2.51 -4.53 -1.56
N ALA A 459 3.46 -4.97 -2.39
CA ALA A 459 4.00 -6.32 -2.35
C ALA A 459 4.76 -6.63 -1.06
N ALA A 460 5.56 -5.68 -0.55
CA ALA A 460 6.23 -5.83 0.75
C ALA A 460 5.20 -5.97 1.89
N THR A 461 4.15 -5.16 1.86
CA THR A 461 3.10 -5.13 2.88
C THR A 461 2.37 -6.46 2.96
N VAL A 462 1.94 -7.05 1.84
CA VAL A 462 1.28 -8.37 1.87
C VAL A 462 2.21 -9.48 2.38
N GLY A 463 3.52 -9.33 2.18
CA GLY A 463 4.54 -10.23 2.74
C GLY A 463 4.86 -10.00 4.22
N GLY A 464 4.30 -8.97 4.88
CA GLY A 464 4.62 -8.63 6.27
C GLY A 464 5.73 -7.58 6.45
N GLY A 465 5.91 -6.69 5.47
CA GLY A 465 6.77 -5.50 5.59
C GLY A 465 8.27 -5.81 5.48
N GLU A 466 9.09 -5.23 6.36
CA GLU A 466 10.56 -5.35 6.38
C GLU A 466 11.03 -6.81 6.42
N ILE A 467 10.33 -7.64 7.18
CA ILE A 467 10.67 -9.06 7.39
C ILE A 467 10.63 -9.83 6.06
N SER A 468 9.65 -9.52 5.20
CA SER A 468 9.53 -10.10 3.86
C SER A 468 10.66 -9.67 2.94
N TRP A 469 11.17 -8.44 3.12
CA TRP A 469 12.21 -7.88 2.28
C TRP A 469 13.58 -8.44 2.61
N THR A 470 13.87 -8.60 3.91
CA THR A 470 15.13 -9.15 4.43
C THR A 470 15.25 -10.67 4.28
N GLY A 471 14.25 -11.33 3.66
CA GLY A 471 14.23 -12.78 3.48
C GLY A 471 14.02 -13.57 4.78
N ARG A 472 13.60 -12.88 5.85
CA ARG A 472 13.33 -13.48 7.18
C ARG A 472 11.86 -13.87 7.37
N GLY A 473 11.01 -13.64 6.37
CA GLY A 473 9.60 -14.02 6.39
C GLY A 473 9.37 -15.51 6.27
N ASN A 474 8.17 -15.95 6.66
CA ASN A 474 7.73 -17.33 6.42
C ASN A 474 7.60 -17.60 4.91
N ILE A 475 7.63 -18.87 4.51
CA ILE A 475 7.49 -19.33 3.13
C ILE A 475 6.20 -18.77 2.49
N ASP A 476 5.09 -18.78 3.22
CA ASP A 476 3.81 -18.25 2.72
C ASP A 476 3.85 -16.74 2.47
N GLN A 477 4.47 -15.99 3.38
CA GLN A 477 4.65 -14.54 3.26
C GLN A 477 5.52 -14.20 2.05
N GLN A 478 6.62 -14.93 1.87
CA GLN A 478 7.51 -14.72 0.73
C GLN A 478 6.83 -15.09 -0.60
N ARG A 479 6.04 -16.16 -0.61
CA ARG A 479 5.23 -16.56 -1.76
C ARG A 479 4.20 -15.49 -2.12
N GLN A 480 3.45 -14.97 -1.15
CA GLN A 480 2.46 -13.92 -1.38
C GLN A 480 3.09 -12.62 -1.89
N ARG A 481 4.21 -12.19 -1.29
CA ARG A 481 4.99 -11.07 -1.78
C ARG A 481 5.40 -11.28 -3.24
N SER A 482 5.98 -12.44 -3.56
CA SER A 482 6.44 -12.75 -4.93
C SER A 482 5.30 -12.75 -5.94
N LEU A 483 4.14 -13.35 -5.60
CA LEU A 483 2.96 -13.36 -6.45
C LEU A 483 2.41 -11.96 -6.71
N MET A 484 2.25 -11.15 -5.64
CA MET A 484 1.77 -9.77 -5.77
C MET A 484 2.75 -8.92 -6.56
N LEU A 485 4.06 -9.03 -6.30
CA LEU A 485 5.09 -8.30 -7.02
C LEU A 485 5.09 -8.64 -8.51
N LYS A 486 5.07 -9.94 -8.86
CA LYS A 486 4.99 -10.39 -10.26
C LYS A 486 3.75 -9.82 -10.95
N GLN A 487 2.59 -9.86 -10.30
CA GLN A 487 1.35 -9.30 -10.84
C GLN A 487 1.45 -7.79 -11.10
N LEU A 488 1.96 -7.03 -10.13
CA LEU A 488 2.07 -5.57 -10.22
C LEU A 488 3.12 -5.13 -11.24
N LEU A 489 4.26 -5.83 -11.32
CA LEU A 489 5.26 -5.60 -12.36
C LEU A 489 4.71 -5.94 -13.75
N THR A 490 3.86 -6.97 -13.87
CA THR A 490 3.19 -7.29 -15.14
C THR A 490 2.27 -6.15 -15.54
N GLU A 491 1.50 -5.61 -14.61
CA GLU A 491 0.65 -4.45 -14.88
C GLU A 491 1.48 -3.25 -15.39
N LEU A 492 2.65 -2.99 -14.82
CA LEU A 492 3.56 -1.94 -15.27
C LEU A 492 4.13 -2.22 -16.66
N LEU A 493 4.59 -3.44 -16.95
CA LEU A 493 5.08 -3.83 -18.29
C LEU A 493 4.02 -3.59 -19.38
N LEU A 494 2.74 -3.73 -19.02
CA LEU A 494 1.62 -3.51 -19.93
C LEU A 494 1.23 -2.03 -20.07
N ARG A 495 1.88 -1.09 -19.39
CA ARG A 495 1.68 0.37 -19.60
C ARG A 495 2.69 0.93 -20.59
N ASP A 496 2.35 2.08 -21.18
CA ASP A 496 3.22 2.77 -22.13
C ASP A 496 4.48 3.27 -21.44
N GLY A 497 5.66 2.96 -21.97
CA GLY A 497 6.94 3.24 -21.31
C GLY A 497 7.30 2.28 -20.16
N GLY A 498 6.41 1.34 -19.80
CA GLY A 498 6.67 0.34 -18.76
C GLY A 498 7.78 -0.65 -19.12
N ILE A 499 7.82 -1.11 -20.37
CA ILE A 499 8.92 -1.93 -20.90
C ILE A 499 10.25 -1.21 -20.76
N TYR A 500 10.33 0.07 -21.12
CA TYR A 500 11.57 0.85 -21.02
C TYR A 500 11.99 1.07 -19.56
N LEU A 501 11.04 1.39 -18.66
CA LEU A 501 11.32 1.56 -17.23
C LEU A 501 11.86 0.27 -16.61
N LEU A 502 11.19 -0.85 -16.82
CA LEU A 502 11.52 -2.11 -16.16
C LEU A 502 12.68 -2.84 -16.84
N LEU A 503 12.71 -2.87 -18.18
CA LEU A 503 13.71 -3.63 -18.93
C LEU A 503 14.93 -2.79 -19.34
N GLY A 504 14.85 -1.46 -19.26
CA GLY A 504 15.93 -0.58 -19.68
C GLY A 504 16.06 -0.48 -21.20
N SER A 505 17.22 0.04 -21.65
CA SER A 505 17.45 0.34 -23.06
C SER A 505 17.77 -0.89 -23.90
N ARG A 506 18.27 -1.98 -23.29
CA ARG A 506 18.62 -3.27 -23.90
C ARG A 506 18.48 -4.44 -22.90
N GLY A 507 18.41 -5.66 -23.43
CA GLY A 507 18.47 -6.90 -22.65
C GLY A 507 17.23 -7.21 -21.80
N ALA A 508 17.36 -8.22 -20.92
CA ALA A 508 16.27 -8.77 -20.12
C ALA A 508 15.98 -7.98 -18.83
N GLY A 509 16.25 -6.68 -18.79
CA GLY A 509 16.05 -5.84 -17.60
C GLY A 509 17.21 -5.74 -16.63
N GLU A 510 18.44 -5.96 -17.10
CA GLU A 510 19.66 -5.68 -16.33
C GLU A 510 19.92 -4.18 -16.16
N GLU A 511 19.61 -3.39 -17.19
CA GLU A 511 19.78 -1.93 -17.19
C GLU A 511 18.56 -1.18 -16.61
N GLY A 512 17.48 -1.90 -16.31
CA GLY A 512 16.20 -1.33 -15.87
C GLY A 512 15.88 -1.62 -14.41
N GLU A 513 14.72 -1.13 -13.98
CA GLU A 513 14.28 -1.24 -12.59
C GLU A 513 13.93 -2.69 -12.19
N LEU A 514 13.75 -3.61 -13.14
CA LEU A 514 13.45 -5.02 -12.85
C LEU A 514 14.57 -5.73 -12.10
N ALA A 515 15.83 -5.30 -12.31
CA ALA A 515 17.00 -5.84 -11.61
C ALA A 515 16.94 -5.64 -10.09
N ARG A 516 16.20 -4.63 -9.59
CA ARG A 516 15.99 -4.38 -8.16
C ARG A 516 15.25 -5.52 -7.45
N PHE A 517 14.43 -6.27 -8.20
CA PHE A 517 13.51 -7.27 -7.64
C PHE A 517 13.95 -8.71 -7.94
N PHE A 518 14.58 -8.93 -9.09
CA PHE A 518 15.05 -10.25 -9.53
C PHE A 518 16.55 -10.23 -9.73
N ILE A 519 17.30 -10.78 -8.77
CA ILE A 519 18.76 -10.86 -8.85
C ILE A 519 19.18 -11.98 -9.83
N ASP A 520 18.47 -13.12 -9.80
CA ASP A 520 18.76 -14.25 -10.68
C ASP A 520 18.27 -14.00 -12.11
N PHE A 521 19.20 -14.14 -13.07
CA PHE A 521 18.92 -13.99 -14.50
C PHE A 521 17.89 -15.02 -14.98
N LYS A 522 17.97 -16.28 -14.50
CA LYS A 522 17.05 -17.34 -14.95
C LYS A 522 15.63 -17.08 -14.48
N GLU A 523 15.46 -16.70 -13.20
CA GLU A 523 14.14 -16.31 -12.69
C GLU A 523 13.56 -15.12 -13.46
N ARG A 524 14.38 -14.11 -13.75
CA ARG A 524 13.96 -12.93 -14.51
C ARG A 524 13.51 -13.29 -15.93
N GLN A 525 14.30 -14.11 -16.62
CA GLN A 525 13.96 -14.63 -17.94
C GLN A 525 12.65 -15.43 -17.92
N GLN A 526 12.49 -16.35 -16.97
CA GLN A 526 11.27 -17.15 -16.84
C GLN A 526 10.03 -16.28 -16.61
N TYR A 527 10.14 -15.30 -15.72
CA TYR A 527 9.06 -14.34 -15.45
C TYR A 527 8.66 -13.57 -16.71
N LEU A 528 9.63 -13.04 -17.47
CA LEU A 528 9.34 -12.27 -18.69
C LEU A 528 8.72 -13.12 -19.79
N LEU A 529 9.13 -14.38 -19.93
CA LEU A 529 8.49 -15.31 -20.86
C LEU A 529 7.03 -15.61 -20.45
N GLU A 530 6.75 -15.74 -19.16
CA GLU A 530 5.38 -15.89 -18.66
C GLU A 530 4.53 -14.65 -18.98
N VAL A 531 5.08 -13.44 -18.81
CA VAL A 531 4.40 -12.20 -19.18
C VAL A 531 4.15 -12.12 -20.68
N ALA A 532 5.14 -12.46 -21.50
CA ALA A 532 4.99 -12.48 -22.96
C ALA A 532 3.89 -13.45 -23.41
N HIS A 533 3.79 -14.62 -22.76
CA HIS A 533 2.71 -15.57 -23.03
C HIS A 533 1.33 -15.01 -22.69
N ARG A 534 1.18 -14.39 -21.51
CA ARG A 534 -0.09 -13.71 -21.14
C ARG A 534 -0.43 -12.56 -22.09
N CYS A 535 0.56 -11.87 -22.65
CA CYS A 535 0.32 -10.85 -23.69
C CYS A 535 -0.28 -11.49 -24.95
N GLN A 536 0.21 -12.65 -25.38
CA GLN A 536 -0.34 -13.38 -26.53
C GLN A 536 -1.78 -13.84 -26.29
N GLU A 537 -2.09 -14.35 -25.09
CA GLU A 537 -3.45 -14.74 -24.70
C GLU A 537 -4.42 -13.54 -24.69
N ALA A 538 -3.91 -12.36 -24.33
CA ALA A 538 -4.67 -11.11 -24.31
C ALA A 538 -4.74 -10.41 -25.69
N GLY A 539 -4.07 -10.93 -26.73
CA GLY A 539 -4.00 -10.31 -28.06
C GLY A 539 -3.09 -9.08 -28.15
N LEU A 540 -2.16 -8.91 -27.20
CA LEU A 540 -1.17 -7.82 -27.14
C LEU A 540 0.17 -8.27 -27.76
N ASP A 541 0.14 -8.70 -29.02
CA ASP A 541 1.29 -9.32 -29.70
C ASP A 541 2.51 -8.40 -29.77
N GLU A 542 2.33 -7.09 -30.02
CA GLU A 542 3.43 -6.11 -30.08
C GLU A 542 4.25 -6.08 -28.78
N LYS A 543 3.58 -6.13 -27.61
CA LYS A 543 4.26 -6.17 -26.31
C LYS A 543 4.94 -7.51 -26.08
N SER A 544 4.33 -8.61 -26.52
CA SER A 544 4.92 -9.94 -26.43
C SER A 544 6.22 -10.03 -27.23
N ILE A 545 6.20 -9.57 -28.49
CA ILE A 545 7.36 -9.54 -29.39
C ILE A 545 8.49 -8.72 -28.77
N GLU A 546 8.18 -7.52 -28.27
CA GLU A 546 9.19 -6.66 -27.66
C GLU A 546 9.79 -7.32 -26.41
N ILE A 547 8.99 -7.92 -25.52
CA ILE A 547 9.52 -8.63 -24.34
C ILE A 547 10.39 -9.82 -24.74
N GLN A 548 9.96 -10.63 -25.70
CA GLN A 548 10.72 -11.80 -26.18
C GLN A 548 12.06 -11.39 -26.82
N LYS A 549 12.06 -10.33 -27.62
CA LYS A 549 13.27 -9.71 -28.20
C LYS A 549 14.24 -9.27 -27.11
N ARG A 550 13.75 -8.63 -26.04
CA ARG A 550 14.55 -8.17 -24.89
C ARG A 550 15.18 -9.31 -24.12
N VAL A 551 14.44 -10.41 -23.95
CA VAL A 551 14.91 -11.64 -23.30
C VAL A 551 15.93 -12.39 -24.17
N GLY A 552 15.98 -12.14 -25.47
CA GLY A 552 16.79 -12.91 -26.43
C GLY A 552 16.11 -14.21 -26.89
N ALA A 553 14.81 -14.37 -26.67
CA ALA A 553 14.01 -15.49 -27.16
C ALA A 553 13.54 -15.20 -28.60
N PHE A 554 14.49 -15.08 -29.52
CA PHE A 554 14.25 -14.62 -30.89
C PHE A 554 13.38 -15.58 -31.69
N SER A 555 13.52 -16.89 -31.49
CA SER A 555 12.66 -17.89 -32.14
C SER A 555 11.18 -17.68 -31.76
N MET A 556 10.89 -17.44 -30.49
CA MET A 556 9.53 -17.18 -29.99
C MET A 556 8.98 -15.84 -30.51
N ALA A 557 9.83 -14.81 -30.58
CA ALA A 557 9.46 -13.52 -31.14
C ALA A 557 9.08 -13.63 -32.62
N LEU A 558 9.88 -14.38 -33.39
CA LEU A 558 9.60 -14.63 -34.81
C LEU A 558 8.35 -15.50 -35.00
N ASP A 559 8.09 -16.53 -34.18
CA ASP A 559 6.84 -17.28 -34.26
C ASP A 559 5.61 -16.39 -34.00
N THR A 560 5.72 -15.48 -33.03
CA THR A 560 4.65 -14.50 -32.74
C THR A 560 4.44 -13.57 -33.94
N ILE A 561 5.50 -13.05 -34.55
CA ILE A 561 5.42 -12.25 -35.78
C ILE A 561 4.80 -13.06 -36.92
N ASN A 562 5.22 -14.31 -37.13
CA ASN A 562 4.72 -15.17 -38.18
C ASN A 562 3.23 -15.49 -38.00
N LYS A 563 2.78 -15.66 -36.75
CA LYS A 563 1.36 -15.77 -36.41
C LYS A 563 0.61 -14.50 -36.78
N SER A 564 1.00 -13.35 -36.25
CA SER A 564 0.30 -12.08 -36.49
C SER A 564 0.33 -11.70 -37.98
N LEU A 565 1.41 -12.04 -38.70
CA LEU A 565 1.55 -11.80 -40.14
C LEU A 565 0.61 -12.69 -40.94
N SER A 566 0.52 -13.98 -40.61
CA SER A 566 -0.43 -14.91 -41.23
C SER A 566 -1.88 -14.42 -41.04
N GLU A 567 -2.25 -14.04 -39.82
CA GLU A 567 -3.57 -13.50 -39.51
C GLU A 567 -3.85 -12.20 -40.28
N ALA A 568 -2.85 -11.30 -40.39
CA ALA A 568 -2.96 -10.06 -41.16
C ALA A 568 -3.09 -10.30 -42.67
N ILE A 569 -2.38 -11.28 -43.24
CA ILE A 569 -2.53 -11.69 -44.65
C ILE A 569 -3.95 -12.24 -44.90
N CYS A 570 -4.44 -13.11 -44.02
CA CYS A 570 -5.81 -13.65 -44.10
C CYS A 570 -6.88 -12.55 -43.91
N ALA A 571 -6.60 -11.51 -43.13
CA ALA A 571 -7.49 -10.37 -42.99
C ALA A 571 -7.48 -9.47 -44.25
N LEU A 572 -6.31 -9.31 -44.87
CA LEU A 572 -6.10 -8.55 -46.10
C LEU A 572 -6.84 -9.18 -47.28
N SER A 573 -6.79 -10.51 -47.42
CA SER A 573 -7.49 -11.26 -48.47
C SER A 573 -9.01 -11.08 -48.41
N ARG A 574 -9.55 -10.86 -47.21
CA ARG A 574 -10.99 -10.62 -46.94
C ARG A 574 -11.40 -9.16 -47.08
N GLY A 575 -10.50 -8.28 -47.50
CA GLY A 575 -10.80 -6.88 -47.82
C GLY A 575 -10.74 -5.88 -46.67
N ARG A 576 -10.12 -6.21 -45.53
CA ARG A 576 -9.87 -5.20 -44.47
C ARG A 576 -8.79 -4.21 -44.90
N LEU A 577 -9.00 -2.93 -44.61
CA LEU A 577 -8.14 -1.82 -45.05
C LEU A 577 -6.84 -1.69 -44.25
N ASP A 578 -6.83 -2.09 -42.96
CA ASP A 578 -5.69 -1.88 -42.05
C ASP A 578 -4.53 -2.89 -42.23
N GLY A 579 -4.71 -3.91 -43.09
CA GLY A 579 -3.75 -5.02 -43.23
C GLY A 579 -2.42 -4.62 -43.89
N GLU A 580 -2.38 -3.59 -44.75
CA GLU A 580 -1.16 -3.23 -45.49
C GLU A 580 -0.08 -2.60 -44.59
N SER A 581 -0.47 -1.67 -43.71
CA SER A 581 0.45 -1.07 -42.73
C SER A 581 0.88 -2.08 -41.67
N GLN A 582 -0.05 -2.92 -41.21
CA GLN A 582 0.23 -3.95 -40.21
C GLN A 582 1.22 -5.01 -40.74
N THR A 583 1.00 -5.51 -41.96
CA THR A 583 1.92 -6.49 -42.59
C THR A 583 3.30 -5.91 -42.83
N ALA A 584 3.41 -4.64 -43.27
CA ALA A 584 4.70 -3.97 -43.44
C ALA A 584 5.44 -3.77 -42.10
N GLY A 585 4.73 -3.36 -41.05
CA GLY A 585 5.29 -3.23 -39.70
C GLY A 585 5.84 -4.54 -39.13
N LEU A 586 5.09 -5.64 -39.30
CA LEU A 586 5.50 -6.97 -38.85
C LEU A 586 6.74 -7.49 -39.60
N ILE A 587 6.82 -7.28 -40.92
CA ILE A 587 8.00 -7.65 -41.71
C ILE A 587 9.23 -6.84 -41.26
N ASN A 588 9.06 -5.53 -41.06
CA ASN A 588 10.14 -4.69 -40.57
C ASN A 588 10.62 -5.13 -39.17
N SER A 589 9.69 -5.45 -38.27
CA SER A 589 10.01 -5.98 -36.94
C SER A 589 10.74 -7.32 -37.01
N GLY A 590 10.30 -8.23 -37.89
CA GLY A 590 10.97 -9.53 -38.10
C GLY A 590 12.40 -9.36 -38.64
N ASN A 591 12.59 -8.47 -39.62
CA ASN A 591 13.92 -8.16 -40.14
C ASN A 591 14.81 -7.50 -39.08
N GLU A 592 14.26 -6.60 -38.24
CA GLU A 592 15.00 -5.99 -37.14
C GLU A 592 15.48 -7.04 -36.13
N ILE A 593 14.65 -8.04 -35.81
CA ILE A 593 15.01 -9.16 -34.94
C ILE A 593 16.12 -10.00 -35.56
N LEU A 594 16.01 -10.33 -36.86
CA LEU A 594 17.04 -11.10 -37.58
C LEU A 594 18.37 -10.35 -37.67
N GLU A 595 18.33 -9.03 -37.91
CA GLU A 595 19.53 -8.19 -37.85
C GLU A 595 20.13 -8.18 -36.44
N THR A 596 19.30 -7.98 -35.41
CA THR A 596 19.76 -8.02 -34.01
C THR A 596 20.42 -9.35 -33.67
N PHE A 597 19.83 -10.47 -34.13
CA PHE A 597 20.33 -11.81 -33.92
C PHE A 597 21.73 -12.04 -34.53
N LYS A 598 22.02 -11.46 -35.70
CA LYS A 598 23.34 -11.57 -36.37
C LYS A 598 24.48 -10.99 -35.54
N TYR A 599 24.20 -9.93 -34.77
CA TYR A 599 25.20 -9.20 -34.00
C TYR A 599 25.34 -9.66 -32.55
N TYR A 600 24.49 -10.58 -32.06
CA TYR A 600 24.59 -11.15 -30.73
C TYR A 600 25.43 -12.45 -30.75
N PRO A 601 26.61 -12.49 -30.10
CA PRO A 601 27.37 -13.71 -29.92
C PRO A 601 26.76 -14.57 -28.78
N ASP A 602 26.89 -15.89 -28.89
CA ASP A 602 26.59 -16.90 -27.85
C ASP A 602 25.14 -17.39 -27.65
N PHE A 603 24.48 -17.90 -28.72
CA PHE A 603 23.27 -18.73 -28.61
C PHE A 603 23.57 -20.23 -28.71
N SER A 604 22.69 -21.05 -28.13
CA SER A 604 22.72 -22.50 -28.32
C SER A 604 22.50 -22.85 -29.80
N PHE A 605 23.05 -23.97 -30.26
CA PHE A 605 22.80 -24.47 -31.62
C PHE A 605 21.31 -24.67 -31.89
N GLN A 606 20.56 -25.13 -30.87
CA GLN A 606 19.12 -25.32 -30.96
C GLN A 606 18.35 -24.02 -31.22
N GLU A 607 18.70 -22.91 -30.57
CA GLU A 607 18.04 -21.62 -30.81
C GLU A 607 18.35 -21.09 -32.23
N ARG A 608 19.56 -21.34 -32.74
CA ARG A 608 19.92 -20.97 -34.13
C ARG A 608 19.08 -21.70 -35.15
N ASP A 609 18.91 -23.02 -34.98
CA ASP A 609 18.11 -23.83 -35.89
C ASP A 609 16.65 -23.36 -35.86
N LEU A 610 16.09 -23.11 -34.67
CA LEU A 610 14.72 -22.60 -34.52
C LEU A 610 14.53 -21.20 -35.15
N VAL A 611 15.51 -20.30 -35.00
CA VAL A 611 15.45 -18.97 -35.63
C VAL A 611 15.49 -19.10 -37.16
N LEU A 612 16.33 -19.98 -37.72
CA LEU A 612 16.39 -20.23 -39.15
C LEU A 612 15.06 -20.81 -39.67
N GLU A 613 14.47 -21.77 -38.95
CA GLU A 613 13.15 -22.29 -39.27
C GLU A 613 12.10 -21.17 -39.32
N GLN A 614 12.06 -20.31 -38.31
CA GLN A 614 11.11 -19.19 -38.27
C GLN A 614 11.40 -18.11 -39.32
N GLU A 615 12.67 -17.89 -39.69
CA GLU A 615 13.04 -17.04 -40.83
C GLU A 615 12.49 -17.62 -42.13
N THR A 616 12.59 -18.94 -42.35
CA THR A 616 12.01 -19.55 -43.55
C THR A 616 10.50 -19.32 -43.63
N VAL A 617 9.79 -19.45 -42.51
CA VAL A 617 8.35 -19.20 -42.42
C VAL A 617 8.04 -17.72 -42.73
N LEU A 618 8.81 -16.78 -42.19
CA LEU A 618 8.67 -15.35 -42.46
C LEU A 618 8.81 -15.04 -43.96
N ARG A 619 9.83 -15.61 -44.61
CA ARG A 619 10.08 -15.44 -46.06
C ARG A 619 8.97 -16.08 -46.91
N GLN A 620 8.42 -17.21 -46.48
CA GLN A 620 7.28 -17.85 -47.15
C GLN A 620 6.03 -16.96 -47.06
N LEU A 621 5.73 -16.40 -45.89
CA LEU A 621 4.61 -15.47 -45.70
C LEU A 621 4.80 -14.16 -46.49
N GLU A 622 6.02 -13.62 -46.54
CA GLU A 622 6.37 -12.45 -47.35
C GLU A 622 6.13 -12.70 -48.86
N ALA A 623 6.49 -13.90 -49.36
CA ALA A 623 6.24 -14.29 -50.74
C ALA A 623 4.73 -14.43 -51.04
N ILE A 624 3.95 -14.99 -50.12
CA ILE A 624 2.47 -15.04 -50.22
C ILE A 624 1.88 -13.63 -50.27
N LEU A 625 2.32 -12.74 -49.38
CA LEU A 625 1.88 -11.35 -49.32
C LEU A 625 2.16 -10.60 -50.62
N SER A 626 3.31 -10.84 -51.27
CA SER A 626 3.65 -10.27 -52.58
C SER A 626 2.58 -10.57 -53.64
N VAL A 627 2.14 -11.84 -53.72
CA VAL A 627 1.07 -12.26 -54.65
C VAL A 627 -0.24 -11.51 -54.36
N HIS A 628 -0.64 -11.42 -53.09
CA HIS A 628 -1.85 -10.69 -52.69
C HIS A 628 -1.80 -9.20 -53.03
N LYS A 629 -0.65 -8.54 -52.82
CA LYS A 629 -0.45 -7.12 -53.15
C LYS A 629 -0.56 -6.89 -54.67
N MET A 630 0.12 -7.70 -55.48
CA MET A 630 0.07 -7.58 -56.94
C MET A 630 -1.34 -7.82 -57.50
N ALA A 631 -2.07 -8.79 -56.93
CA ALA A 631 -3.46 -9.05 -57.31
C ALA A 631 -4.40 -7.88 -56.96
N ARG A 632 -4.23 -7.25 -55.78
CA ARG A 632 -5.01 -6.06 -55.37
C ARG A 632 -4.75 -4.84 -56.25
N LEU A 633 -3.51 -4.65 -56.70
CA LEU A 633 -3.14 -3.57 -57.63
C LEU A 633 -3.66 -3.79 -59.07
N GLY A 634 -4.31 -4.94 -59.35
CA GLY A 634 -4.79 -5.29 -60.68
C GLY A 634 -3.72 -5.86 -61.61
N HIS A 635 -2.50 -6.08 -61.11
CA HIS A 635 -1.40 -6.69 -61.86
C HIS A 635 -1.51 -8.23 -61.83
N PHE A 636 -2.60 -8.75 -62.40
CA PHE A 636 -2.96 -10.18 -62.30
C PHE A 636 -1.90 -11.11 -62.90
N LEU A 637 -1.30 -10.74 -64.04
CA LEU A 637 -0.30 -11.57 -64.72
C LEU A 637 1.00 -11.67 -63.91
N ASP A 638 1.42 -10.59 -63.27
CA ASP A 638 2.60 -10.58 -62.40
C ASP A 638 2.33 -11.34 -61.09
N ALA A 639 1.13 -11.24 -60.53
CA ALA A 639 0.72 -12.07 -59.39
C ALA A 639 0.82 -13.57 -59.68
N LEU A 640 0.42 -14.01 -60.87
CA LEU A 640 0.53 -15.41 -61.30
C LEU A 640 1.98 -15.84 -61.57
N ARG A 641 2.82 -14.94 -62.07
CA ARG A 641 4.27 -15.19 -62.19
C ARG A 641 4.93 -15.38 -60.83
N GLU A 642 4.58 -14.56 -59.84
CA GLU A 642 5.08 -14.70 -58.47
C GLU A 642 4.56 -15.98 -57.81
N LEU A 643 3.29 -16.36 -58.04
CA LEU A 643 2.74 -17.63 -57.57
C LEU A 643 3.52 -18.84 -58.09
N ALA A 644 3.90 -18.83 -59.38
CA ALA A 644 4.69 -19.90 -59.98
C ALA A 644 6.13 -19.99 -59.42
N LYS A 645 6.65 -18.92 -58.82
CA LYS A 645 8.00 -18.90 -58.22
C LYS A 645 8.04 -19.45 -56.80
N LEU A 646 6.89 -19.71 -56.16
CA LEU A 646 6.86 -20.19 -54.77
C LEU A 646 7.45 -21.61 -54.70
N PRO A 647 8.63 -21.81 -54.08
CA PRO A 647 9.32 -23.11 -54.12
C PRO A 647 8.62 -24.17 -53.27
N PHE A 648 7.73 -23.74 -52.37
CA PHE A 648 7.05 -24.56 -51.37
C PHE A 648 5.62 -24.94 -51.78
N LEU A 649 5.11 -24.43 -52.90
CA LEU A 649 3.83 -24.83 -53.50
C LEU A 649 4.06 -25.27 -54.96
N PRO A 650 3.67 -26.50 -55.35
CA PRO A 650 3.95 -27.04 -56.69
C PRO A 650 2.99 -26.50 -57.77
N LEU A 651 2.91 -25.17 -57.91
CA LEU A 651 1.96 -24.48 -58.79
C LEU A 651 2.57 -24.01 -60.12
N ASP A 652 3.91 -24.13 -60.32
CA ASP A 652 4.55 -23.76 -61.60
C ASP A 652 4.06 -24.69 -62.73
N PRO A 653 3.38 -24.18 -63.77
CA PRO A 653 2.91 -24.99 -64.90
C PRO A 653 4.03 -25.68 -65.70
N ARG A 654 5.29 -25.24 -65.56
CA ARG A 654 6.44 -25.77 -66.33
C ARG A 654 7.13 -26.95 -65.66
N VAL A 655 6.86 -27.21 -64.39
CA VAL A 655 7.48 -28.30 -63.61
C VAL A 655 6.56 -29.53 -63.64
N PRO A 656 7.05 -30.76 -63.88
CA PRO A 656 6.20 -31.96 -63.84
C PRO A 656 5.60 -32.21 -62.45
N ASP A 657 4.45 -32.91 -62.41
CA ASP A 657 3.73 -33.19 -61.17
C ASP A 657 4.53 -34.15 -60.28
N ILE A 658 5.07 -33.62 -59.18
CA ILE A 658 5.64 -34.42 -58.10
C ILE A 658 4.55 -34.56 -57.04
N THR A 659 4.23 -35.80 -56.65
CA THR A 659 3.35 -36.10 -55.51
C THR A 659 4.07 -35.76 -54.22
N VAL A 660 4.11 -34.48 -53.88
CA VAL A 660 4.75 -34.01 -52.64
C VAL A 660 3.65 -33.85 -51.60
N ASP A 661 3.86 -34.41 -50.41
CA ASP A 661 3.21 -34.02 -49.15
C ASP A 661 3.57 -32.55 -48.77
N ALA A 662 3.62 -31.65 -49.76
CA ALA A 662 4.19 -30.30 -49.65
C ALA A 662 3.46 -29.51 -48.57
N LEU A 663 2.13 -29.60 -48.56
CA LEU A 663 1.32 -28.88 -47.58
C LEU A 663 1.47 -29.43 -46.16
N ARG A 664 1.72 -30.75 -45.98
CA ARG A 664 1.94 -31.35 -44.64
C ARG A 664 3.27 -30.91 -44.02
N ASN A 665 4.25 -30.59 -44.86
CA ASN A 665 5.57 -30.16 -44.43
C ASN A 665 5.67 -28.63 -44.21
N LEU A 666 4.61 -27.87 -44.52
CA LEU A 666 4.56 -26.43 -44.26
C LEU A 666 4.26 -26.14 -42.79
N SER A 667 4.76 -25.01 -42.28
CA SER A 667 4.33 -24.48 -40.99
C SER A 667 2.82 -24.21 -40.99
N PRO A 668 2.10 -24.48 -39.88
CA PRO A 668 0.67 -24.15 -39.76
C PRO A 668 0.37 -22.69 -40.12
N ARG A 669 1.27 -21.76 -39.78
CA ARG A 669 1.14 -20.33 -40.11
C ARG A 669 1.00 -20.09 -41.61
N VAL A 670 1.74 -20.83 -42.43
CA VAL A 670 1.71 -20.72 -43.90
C VAL A 670 0.50 -21.45 -44.45
N GLN A 671 0.18 -22.63 -43.90
CA GLN A 671 -1.00 -23.41 -44.30
C GLN A 671 -2.29 -22.60 -44.18
N ASP A 672 -2.44 -21.79 -43.12
CA ASP A 672 -3.60 -20.93 -42.89
C ASP A 672 -3.84 -19.92 -44.03
N CYS A 673 -2.77 -19.47 -44.71
CA CYS A 673 -2.85 -18.52 -45.82
C CYS A 673 -3.13 -19.18 -47.19
N VAL A 674 -2.84 -20.47 -47.34
CA VAL A 674 -2.94 -21.17 -48.65
C VAL A 674 -4.34 -21.10 -49.26
N PRO A 675 -5.45 -21.33 -48.52
CA PRO A 675 -6.78 -21.27 -49.11
C PRO A 675 -7.09 -19.91 -49.76
N ASP A 676 -6.74 -18.82 -49.08
CA ASP A 676 -7.00 -17.47 -49.58
C ASP A 676 -6.06 -17.11 -50.74
N LEU A 677 -4.81 -17.57 -50.71
CA LEU A 677 -3.88 -17.46 -51.84
C LEU A 677 -4.44 -18.15 -53.10
N LEU A 678 -4.96 -19.38 -52.97
CA LEU A 678 -5.55 -20.11 -54.09
C LEU A 678 -6.81 -19.42 -54.64
N LYS A 679 -7.66 -18.84 -53.79
CA LYS A 679 -8.80 -18.04 -54.24
C LYS A 679 -8.35 -16.81 -55.04
N VAL A 680 -7.30 -16.13 -54.58
CA VAL A 680 -6.73 -14.98 -55.28
C VAL A 680 -6.13 -15.41 -56.60
N ALA A 681 -5.39 -16.51 -56.65
CA ALA A 681 -4.84 -17.08 -57.88
C ALA A 681 -5.93 -17.39 -58.91
N LEU A 682 -7.03 -18.03 -58.50
CA LEU A 682 -8.18 -18.29 -59.38
C LEU A 682 -8.81 -16.99 -59.89
N THR A 683 -8.95 -15.98 -59.03
CA THR A 683 -9.43 -14.65 -59.43
C THR A 683 -8.51 -14.02 -60.48
N CYS A 684 -7.19 -14.08 -60.28
CA CYS A 684 -6.23 -13.57 -61.25
C CYS A 684 -6.35 -14.32 -62.59
N LEU A 685 -6.51 -15.65 -62.55
CA LEU A 685 -6.68 -16.48 -63.74
C LEU A 685 -7.98 -16.18 -64.50
N ASP A 686 -9.04 -15.72 -63.83
CA ASP A 686 -10.29 -15.31 -64.47
C ASP A 686 -10.18 -13.95 -65.19
N ASN A 687 -9.19 -13.13 -64.80
CA ASN A 687 -9.00 -11.78 -65.35
C ASN A 687 -7.86 -11.70 -66.39
N VAL A 688 -7.23 -12.81 -66.77
CA VAL A 688 -6.13 -12.85 -67.74
C VAL A 688 -6.46 -13.81 -68.88
N THR A 689 -6.20 -13.40 -70.12
CA THR A 689 -6.39 -14.22 -71.32
C THR A 689 -5.26 -15.23 -71.51
N ASP A 690 -5.61 -16.50 -71.72
CA ASP A 690 -4.65 -17.59 -71.95
C ASP A 690 -4.17 -17.62 -73.41
N SER A 691 -2.91 -17.27 -73.66
CA SER A 691 -2.32 -17.21 -75.00
C SER A 691 -1.49 -18.44 -75.39
N ASP A 692 -0.93 -19.16 -74.42
CA ASP A 692 0.05 -20.23 -74.63
C ASP A 692 -0.30 -21.55 -73.92
N GLY A 693 -1.47 -21.61 -73.25
CA GLY A 693 -1.94 -22.78 -72.50
C GLY A 693 -1.34 -22.90 -71.10
N SER A 694 -0.44 -21.99 -70.71
CA SER A 694 0.19 -22.00 -69.39
C SER A 694 -0.80 -21.70 -68.26
N LEU A 695 -1.80 -20.84 -68.50
CA LEU A 695 -2.82 -20.51 -67.52
C LEU A 695 -3.78 -21.68 -67.30
N ARG A 696 -4.12 -22.42 -68.37
CA ARG A 696 -4.91 -23.66 -68.27
C ARG A 696 -4.15 -24.75 -67.51
N ALA A 697 -2.85 -24.90 -67.75
CA ALA A 697 -2.00 -25.83 -67.00
C ALA A 697 -1.94 -25.45 -65.50
N MET A 698 -1.85 -24.16 -65.18
CA MET A 698 -1.88 -23.68 -63.79
C MET A 698 -3.24 -23.94 -63.11
N ARG A 699 -4.38 -23.72 -63.79
CA ARG A 699 -5.72 -24.08 -63.29
C ARG A 699 -5.83 -25.58 -62.97
N ALA A 700 -5.29 -26.43 -63.85
CA ALA A 700 -5.27 -27.88 -63.64
C ALA A 700 -4.43 -28.26 -62.42
N LYS A 701 -3.26 -27.62 -62.23
CA LYS A 701 -2.41 -27.83 -61.05
C LYS A 701 -3.06 -27.41 -59.74
N ILE A 702 -3.72 -26.25 -59.69
CA ILE A 702 -4.46 -25.81 -58.49
C ILE A 702 -5.53 -26.84 -58.13
N SER A 703 -6.26 -27.34 -59.13
CA SER A 703 -7.33 -28.34 -58.92
C SER A 703 -6.77 -29.68 -58.45
N GLN A 704 -5.68 -30.15 -59.05
CA GLN A 704 -4.98 -31.36 -58.64
C GLN A 704 -4.40 -31.24 -57.23
N PHE A 705 -3.87 -30.07 -56.88
CA PHE A 705 -3.33 -29.78 -55.56
C PHE A 705 -4.41 -29.88 -54.46
N ILE A 706 -5.59 -29.30 -54.69
CA ILE A 706 -6.74 -29.41 -53.78
C ILE A 706 -7.22 -30.86 -53.69
N ALA A 707 -7.31 -31.57 -54.83
CA ALA A 707 -7.73 -32.98 -54.87
C ALA A 707 -6.77 -33.91 -54.11
N ASN A 708 -5.46 -33.65 -54.17
CA ASN A 708 -4.44 -34.43 -53.45
C ASN A 708 -4.48 -34.18 -51.93
N ASN A 709 -5.07 -33.07 -51.48
CA ASN A 709 -5.12 -32.64 -50.09
C ASN A 709 -6.57 -32.62 -49.52
N MET A 710 -7.47 -33.46 -50.03
CA MET A 710 -8.89 -33.50 -49.60
C MET A 710 -9.11 -33.93 -48.15
N ASN A 711 -8.11 -34.50 -47.49
CA ASN A 711 -8.15 -34.81 -46.06
C ASN A 711 -8.20 -33.55 -45.18
N LEU A 712 -7.91 -32.38 -45.73
CA LEU A 712 -7.92 -31.10 -45.03
C LEU A 712 -9.24 -30.35 -45.22
N ASN A 713 -9.55 -29.48 -44.25
CA ASN A 713 -10.83 -28.77 -44.19
C ASN A 713 -10.77 -27.48 -45.02
N TRP A 714 -10.94 -27.60 -46.35
CA TRP A 714 -10.90 -26.44 -47.25
C TRP A 714 -12.19 -25.60 -47.14
N PRO A 715 -12.10 -24.26 -47.27
CA PRO A 715 -13.27 -23.38 -47.30
C PRO A 715 -14.24 -23.72 -48.45
N ARG A 716 -15.54 -23.70 -48.18
CA ARG A 716 -16.59 -24.05 -49.16
C ARG A 716 -16.56 -23.16 -50.41
N ASP A 717 -16.29 -21.87 -50.23
CA ASP A 717 -16.19 -20.90 -51.31
C ASP A 717 -14.98 -21.15 -52.23
N LEU A 718 -13.89 -21.74 -51.73
CA LEU A 718 -12.77 -22.18 -52.57
C LEU A 718 -13.19 -23.34 -53.48
N TYR A 719 -13.94 -24.33 -52.95
CA TYR A 719 -14.46 -25.43 -53.77
C TYR A 719 -15.40 -24.96 -54.86
N GLU A 720 -16.35 -24.08 -54.52
CA GLU A 720 -17.29 -23.51 -55.47
C GLU A 720 -16.54 -22.80 -56.61
N LYS A 721 -15.52 -22.00 -56.29
CA LYS A 721 -14.71 -21.28 -57.27
C LYS A 721 -13.91 -22.19 -58.20
N VAL A 722 -13.37 -23.30 -57.69
CA VAL A 722 -12.69 -24.31 -58.53
C VAL A 722 -13.68 -25.01 -59.46
N CYS A 723 -14.90 -25.32 -58.98
CA CYS A 723 -15.94 -25.95 -59.78
C CYS A 723 -16.43 -25.05 -60.93
N PHE A 724 -16.56 -23.74 -60.72
CA PHE A 724 -16.94 -22.78 -61.77
C PHE A 724 -15.82 -22.52 -62.80
N SER A 725 -14.56 -22.75 -62.43
CA SER A 725 -13.39 -22.47 -63.26
C SER A 725 -13.07 -23.56 -64.31
N ILE A 726 -13.71 -24.74 -64.26
CA ILE A 726 -13.41 -25.87 -65.15
C ILE A 726 -14.70 -26.38 -65.81
N ASP A 727 -15.08 -25.75 -66.92
CA ASP A 727 -16.01 -26.33 -67.87
C ASP A 727 -15.32 -27.48 -68.61
N GLY A 728 -15.55 -28.72 -68.16
CA GLY A 728 -15.52 -29.86 -69.09
C GLY A 728 -14.95 -31.18 -68.61
N CYS A 729 -14.20 -31.30 -67.51
CA CYS A 729 -13.61 -32.62 -67.20
C CYS A 729 -13.27 -32.88 -65.72
N PHE A 730 -14.23 -32.80 -64.78
CA PHE A 730 -14.10 -33.44 -63.46
C PHE A 730 -15.46 -33.73 -62.78
N ARG A 731 -16.34 -34.49 -63.46
CA ARG A 731 -17.49 -35.13 -62.77
C ARG A 731 -17.06 -36.07 -61.62
N CYS A 732 -15.79 -36.50 -61.57
CA CYS A 732 -15.27 -37.37 -60.51
C CYS A 732 -14.92 -36.67 -59.17
N ILE A 733 -14.57 -35.37 -59.17
CA ILE A 733 -14.28 -34.64 -57.92
C ILE A 733 -15.58 -34.27 -57.19
N SER A 734 -16.64 -33.92 -57.94
CA SER A 734 -17.99 -33.72 -57.40
C SER A 734 -18.51 -34.95 -56.66
N LEU A 735 -18.28 -36.16 -57.18
CA LEU A 735 -18.69 -37.42 -56.54
C LEU A 735 -17.89 -37.74 -55.27
N ARG A 736 -16.58 -37.51 -55.26
CA ARG A 736 -15.75 -37.72 -54.05
C ARG A 736 -15.93 -36.64 -52.98
N ALA A 737 -16.17 -35.39 -53.36
CA ALA A 737 -16.49 -34.30 -52.44
C ALA A 737 -17.89 -34.49 -51.83
N ALA A 738 -18.86 -34.97 -52.61
CA ALA A 738 -20.17 -35.39 -52.10
C ALA A 738 -20.05 -36.59 -51.15
N GLU A 739 -19.22 -37.60 -51.44
CA GLU A 739 -18.96 -38.72 -50.51
C GLU A 739 -18.26 -38.28 -49.22
N ALA A 740 -17.33 -37.32 -49.26
CA ALA A 740 -16.64 -36.81 -48.09
C ALA A 740 -17.54 -35.93 -47.21
N ALA A 741 -18.46 -35.16 -47.82
CA ALA A 741 -19.48 -34.39 -47.12
C ALA A 741 -20.59 -35.27 -46.51
N CYS A 742 -20.86 -36.45 -47.09
CA CYS A 742 -21.85 -37.41 -46.55
C CYS A 742 -21.29 -38.31 -45.44
N ARG A 743 -19.95 -38.35 -45.24
CA ARG A 743 -19.28 -39.15 -44.20
C ARG A 743 -18.90 -38.36 -42.94
N ARG A 744 -19.31 -37.09 -42.81
CA ARG A 744 -19.10 -36.25 -41.62
C ARG A 744 -20.41 -35.85 -40.98
#